data_AF-A0A2R6CP02-F1
#
_entry.id   AF-A0A2R6CP02-F1
#
_cell.length_a   1.000
_cell.length_b   1.000
_cell.length_c   1.000
_cell.angle_alpha   90.00
_cell.angle_beta   90.00
_cell.angle_gamma   90.00
#
_symmetry.space_group_name_H-M   'P 1'
#
loop_
_entity.id
_entity.type
_entity.pdbx_description
1 polymer ?
#
loop_
_entity_poly.entity_id
_entity_poly.type
_entity_poly.pdbx_seq_one_letter_code
_entity_poly.pdbx_strand_id
1 'polypeptide(L)'
;MTRKTVWMVAVVTLLAGAVVGAAVAMSVTDGDTPDPPTAGNDTDDVLDRPELTMQLSDDATVEQFGTAEAFKEYVTAGQRQRRGAWGFGGPLVREQAVQMTADAGSDDMAGGDDMDSGDSAAPEPAATPASDSPDRVAGSNVQVAGLDEPDLVKTDGSNFYYSPFTDRYYPRLAGADDVHWERHGLPEPATHVVDITDPAEPAAIADVNGSGKLLRTGDVLVVFDRIEGQIVGYDVSDPANPVERWRKPLDDRLVTAREADGQLYVVTRTGVGPGTACPIEPLGEGNAVDCGEIYSPEVQTDADATYTAFSIDAESGEVEDSVSFVGTGANTVVYMSQDSLYLTYTTGLSRADLLVSWVTDSDRFPADVKERVREIDSYDISDASKEREIHTAIERWLDSLSEEERQELDDQLHEEFQSHMADHQEQLTQTGIVHVEVDGDDLTVGETGTVPGEPLNQFALDEYEGTLRVATTIPRAGDAESVNNLYVLDSETLDREDEVTGMGEDQRIFAVRYVGDTAYLITFRQVDPFYVVDFEEPTDPELLGELKLPGFSTYLHPVDNETVLGIGEEGRQVKAVLFDVTDPTDPEVGDDLLVDAGWSAIDESHHAFLMDRRHEVFFLPAENRGLVVDYSGGQLDVVMDIEAENRVSRARYVDDYLYVFAGDEIIVVDQTEWERVKTLQLGEESRDG
;
A
#
# COMPACT_ATOMS: atom_id res chain seq x y z
N MET A 1 66.52 20.83 31.43
CA MET A 1 65.67 19.82 32.07
C MET A 1 64.97 19.05 30.94
N THR A 2 65.40 17.81 30.63
CA THR A 2 64.76 16.53 31.05
C THR A 2 63.34 16.36 30.48
N ARG A 3 63.10 15.57 29.41
CA ARG A 3 63.13 14.08 29.27
C ARG A 3 62.04 13.42 30.14
N LYS A 4 61.28 12.38 29.73
CA LYS A 4 61.51 11.22 28.80
C LYS A 4 60.12 10.56 28.51
N THR A 5 59.70 9.82 27.46
CA THR A 5 59.94 9.57 25.99
C THR A 5 58.81 8.63 25.54
N VAL A 6 58.13 8.82 24.40
CA VAL A 6 58.43 8.22 23.08
C VAL A 6 58.75 6.70 23.10
N TRP A 7 57.93 5.90 22.41
CA TRP A 7 58.36 5.05 21.27
C TRP A 7 57.18 4.74 20.33
N MET A 8 57.51 4.44 19.07
CA MET A 8 56.60 4.26 17.92
C MET A 8 57.20 3.14 17.04
N VAL A 9 56.41 2.14 16.64
CA VAL A 9 56.78 1.19 15.58
C VAL A 9 55.51 0.82 14.80
N ALA A 10 55.58 0.94 13.47
CA ALA A 10 54.67 0.29 12.54
C ALA A 10 55.48 -0.61 11.60
N VAL A 11 54.92 -1.76 11.22
CA VAL A 11 55.43 -2.65 10.16
C VAL A 11 54.22 -3.15 9.37
N VAL A 12 54.38 -3.31 8.07
CA VAL A 12 53.28 -3.43 7.10
C VAL A 12 53.52 -4.65 6.19
N THR A 13 52.42 -5.27 5.73
CA THR A 13 52.28 -6.14 4.54
C THR A 13 52.81 -7.60 4.46
N LEU A 14 51.96 -8.41 3.78
CA LEU A 14 52.23 -9.40 2.71
C LEU A 14 52.38 -10.93 3.00
N LEU A 15 51.23 -11.61 2.82
CA LEU A 15 50.92 -12.74 1.92
C LEU A 15 51.57 -14.16 2.02
N ALA A 16 50.66 -15.12 1.76
CA ALA A 16 50.81 -16.42 1.05
C ALA A 16 51.44 -17.65 1.75
N GLY A 17 50.76 -18.81 1.63
CA GLY A 17 51.28 -20.14 1.95
C GLY A 17 50.20 -21.22 2.11
N ALA A 18 49.95 -22.03 1.07
CA ALA A 18 48.79 -22.93 0.99
C ALA A 18 49.08 -24.43 1.22
N VAL A 19 48.24 -25.09 2.04
CA VAL A 19 47.67 -26.46 1.89
C VAL A 19 48.60 -27.71 2.00
N VAL A 20 47.96 -28.86 2.31
CA VAL A 20 48.40 -30.29 2.33
C VAL A 20 48.91 -30.83 3.68
N GLY A 21 48.33 -31.93 4.19
CA GLY A 21 48.72 -32.51 5.50
C GLY A 21 48.42 -33.99 5.81
N ALA A 22 47.36 -34.61 5.27
CA ALA A 22 46.99 -36.04 5.40
C ALA A 22 46.58 -36.58 6.80
N ALA A 23 45.66 -37.55 6.80
CA ALA A 23 45.17 -38.25 8.00
C ALA A 23 45.89 -39.59 8.26
N VAL A 24 45.92 -40.03 9.53
CA VAL A 24 46.26 -41.41 9.92
C VAL A 24 45.29 -41.86 11.00
N ALA A 25 44.58 -42.98 10.76
CA ALA A 25 43.73 -43.63 11.76
C ALA A 25 44.47 -44.81 12.41
N MET A 26 44.27 -45.02 13.71
CA MET A 26 44.56 -46.28 14.39
C MET A 26 43.49 -46.56 15.44
N SER A 27 42.88 -47.75 15.37
CA SER A 27 42.01 -48.34 16.40
C SER A 27 42.74 -49.46 17.11
N VAL A 28 42.39 -49.78 18.38
CA VAL A 28 42.59 -51.12 18.98
C VAL A 28 41.86 -51.28 20.33
N THR A 29 41.09 -52.38 20.44
CA THR A 29 40.59 -53.14 21.62
C THR A 29 39.89 -52.46 22.82
N ASP A 30 38.60 -52.78 22.95
CA ASP A 30 37.96 -53.51 24.06
C ASP A 30 38.34 -53.24 25.54
N GLY A 31 37.33 -52.76 26.29
CA GLY A 31 36.67 -53.60 27.30
C GLY A 31 37.01 -53.43 28.79
N ASP A 32 36.11 -52.77 29.54
CA ASP A 32 35.54 -53.32 30.80
C ASP A 32 34.27 -52.56 31.24
N THR A 33 33.60 -53.00 32.31
CA THR A 33 32.32 -52.46 32.84
C THR A 33 32.22 -52.67 34.36
N PRO A 34 31.26 -52.03 35.08
CA PRO A 34 30.80 -50.63 34.99
C PRO A 34 30.82 -49.92 36.38
N ASP A 35 30.72 -48.60 36.43
CA ASP A 35 30.44 -47.84 37.68
C ASP A 35 29.45 -46.68 37.41
N PRO A 36 28.48 -46.39 38.32
CA PRO A 36 27.50 -45.32 38.15
C PRO A 36 27.85 -44.04 38.93
N PRO A 37 28.01 -42.87 38.28
CA PRO A 37 27.90 -41.56 38.93
C PRO A 37 26.41 -41.31 39.25
N THR A 38 25.98 -41.25 40.52
CA THR A 38 26.09 -40.09 41.45
C THR A 38 25.50 -38.80 40.88
N ALA A 39 24.40 -38.34 41.47
CA ALA A 39 23.85 -37.01 41.19
C ALA A 39 24.86 -35.91 41.56
N GLY A 40 25.26 -35.11 40.57
CA GLY A 40 25.87 -33.80 40.78
C GLY A 40 24.78 -32.78 41.14
N ASN A 41 25.15 -31.78 41.95
CA ASN A 41 24.26 -30.66 42.29
C ASN A 41 24.80 -29.42 41.57
N ASP A 42 24.47 -29.31 40.28
CA ASP A 42 24.78 -28.14 39.48
C ASP A 42 23.54 -27.23 39.46
N THR A 43 23.35 -26.55 40.60
CA THR A 43 22.51 -25.36 40.68
C THR A 43 23.38 -24.17 40.28
N ASP A 44 23.40 -23.82 38.99
CA ASP A 44 23.75 -22.52 38.40
C ASP A 44 23.70 -22.62 36.86
N ASP A 45 22.51 -22.93 36.31
CA ASP A 45 22.14 -22.60 34.93
C ASP A 45 20.99 -21.59 35.04
N VAL A 46 21.35 -20.32 35.26
CA VAL A 46 20.41 -19.20 35.13
C VAL A 46 20.21 -19.01 33.64
N LEU A 47 18.97 -19.20 33.18
CA LEU A 47 18.56 -18.85 31.82
C LEU A 47 18.47 -17.32 31.71
N ASP A 48 19.62 -16.67 31.56
CA ASP A 48 19.72 -15.31 31.02
C ASP A 48 19.22 -15.34 29.56
N ARG A 49 17.90 -15.30 29.38
CA ARG A 49 17.32 -14.65 28.19
C ARG A 49 17.63 -13.15 28.31
N PRO A 50 17.77 -12.41 27.19
CA PRO A 50 17.78 -10.95 27.25
C PRO A 50 16.49 -10.45 27.92
N GLU A 51 16.53 -9.22 28.43
CA GLU A 51 15.32 -8.50 28.85
C GLU A 51 14.33 -8.44 27.66
N LEU A 52 13.03 -8.29 27.93
CA LEU A 52 12.00 -8.26 26.89
C LEU A 52 11.97 -6.93 26.11
N THR A 53 13.12 -6.25 26.07
CA THR A 53 13.47 -5.29 25.02
C THR A 53 13.59 -6.03 23.69
N MET A 54 12.44 -6.24 23.04
CA MET A 54 12.41 -5.88 21.63
C MET A 54 12.61 -4.37 21.59
N GLN A 55 13.88 -3.97 21.43
CA GLN A 55 14.15 -2.73 20.72
C GLN A 55 13.43 -2.81 19.37
N LEU A 56 13.11 -1.66 18.78
CA LEU A 56 12.97 -1.60 17.32
C LEU A 56 14.21 -2.31 16.75
N SER A 57 14.01 -3.40 16.01
CA SER A 57 15.11 -4.27 15.63
C SER A 57 15.79 -3.66 14.41
N ASP A 58 16.80 -2.83 14.67
CA ASP A 58 17.68 -2.25 13.65
C ASP A 58 18.36 -3.36 12.81
N ASP A 59 18.49 -4.58 13.35
CA ASP A 59 18.88 -5.81 12.66
C ASP A 59 17.66 -6.57 12.05
N ALA A 60 16.69 -5.89 11.43
CA ALA A 60 15.60 -6.57 10.71
C ALA A 60 16.12 -7.12 9.37
N THR A 61 15.94 -8.43 9.12
CA THR A 61 16.45 -9.10 7.91
C THR A 61 15.43 -10.06 7.31
N VAL A 62 15.52 -10.26 6.00
CA VAL A 62 14.76 -11.27 5.24
C VAL A 62 15.68 -12.36 4.67
N GLU A 63 15.31 -13.63 4.87
CA GLU A 63 15.97 -14.77 4.25
C GLU A 63 14.99 -15.56 3.36
N GLN A 64 15.52 -16.22 2.32
CA GLN A 64 14.78 -17.23 1.57
C GLN A 64 14.57 -18.49 2.42
N PHE A 65 13.39 -19.12 2.34
CA PHE A 65 13.09 -20.35 3.09
C PHE A 65 14.02 -21.54 2.78
N GLY A 66 14.67 -21.55 1.62
CA GLY A 66 15.52 -22.63 1.10
C GLY A 66 14.81 -23.95 0.80
N THR A 67 13.58 -24.15 1.30
CA THR A 67 12.74 -25.34 1.07
C THR A 67 11.25 -25.02 1.15
N ALA A 68 10.45 -25.71 0.33
CA ALA A 68 8.99 -25.65 0.39
C ALA A 68 8.40 -26.25 1.69
N GLU A 69 9.18 -27.03 2.46
CA GLU A 69 8.85 -27.46 3.81
C GLU A 69 8.94 -26.30 4.82
N ALA A 70 10.03 -25.53 4.84
CA ALA A 70 10.21 -24.41 5.76
C ALA A 70 9.15 -23.31 5.55
N PHE A 71 8.86 -22.96 4.29
CA PHE A 71 7.73 -22.08 3.93
C PHE A 71 6.40 -22.57 4.55
N LYS A 72 6.10 -23.87 4.45
CA LYS A 72 4.88 -24.46 5.01
C LYS A 72 4.88 -24.48 6.53
N GLU A 73 6.04 -24.63 7.18
CA GLU A 73 6.14 -24.54 8.64
C GLU A 73 5.89 -23.10 9.13
N TYR A 74 6.51 -22.09 8.49
CA TYR A 74 6.30 -20.66 8.79
C TYR A 74 4.84 -20.21 8.56
N VAL A 75 4.25 -20.53 7.39
CA VAL A 75 2.84 -20.25 7.10
C VAL A 75 1.90 -21.01 8.05
N THR A 76 2.28 -22.21 8.50
CA THR A 76 1.51 -22.95 9.53
C THR A 76 1.64 -22.33 10.93
N ALA A 77 2.76 -21.68 11.26
CA ALA A 77 2.96 -20.97 12.50
C ALA A 77 2.20 -19.63 12.52
N GLY A 78 2.30 -18.81 11.46
CA GLY A 78 1.50 -17.58 11.31
C GLY A 78 0.00 -17.84 11.44
N GLN A 79 -0.52 -18.89 10.81
CA GLN A 79 -1.92 -19.31 10.94
C GLN A 79 -2.34 -19.82 12.33
N ARG A 80 -1.38 -20.11 13.25
CA ARG A 80 -1.65 -20.38 14.67
C ARG A 80 -1.62 -19.12 15.53
N GLN A 81 -0.77 -18.15 15.18
CA GLN A 81 -0.62 -16.88 15.91
C GLN A 81 -1.74 -15.90 15.55
N ARG A 82 -2.04 -15.81 14.25
CA ARG A 82 -3.08 -15.03 13.56
C ARG A 82 -3.70 -13.92 14.41
N ARG A 83 -2.96 -12.82 14.50
CA ARG A 83 -3.06 -11.85 15.59
C ARG A 83 -4.47 -11.29 15.70
N GLY A 84 -5.02 -11.34 16.92
CA GLY A 84 -6.31 -10.73 17.22
C GLY A 84 -6.19 -9.21 17.09
N ALA A 85 -6.61 -8.67 15.93
CA ALA A 85 -6.32 -7.31 15.48
C ALA A 85 -6.44 -6.25 16.58
N TRP A 86 -5.33 -5.56 16.86
CA TRP A 86 -5.22 -4.41 17.76
C TRP A 86 -5.86 -3.13 17.19
N GLY A 87 -6.67 -3.24 16.14
CA GLY A 87 -7.28 -2.11 15.45
C GLY A 87 -8.56 -1.59 16.10
N PHE A 88 -9.09 -0.49 15.54
CA PHE A 88 -10.37 0.11 15.91
C PHE A 88 -11.57 -0.87 15.87
N GLY A 89 -11.44 -2.02 15.20
CA GLY A 89 -12.48 -3.03 14.95
C GLY A 89 -13.00 -3.82 16.17
N GLY A 90 -12.94 -3.27 17.38
CA GLY A 90 -13.62 -3.84 18.55
C GLY A 90 -15.13 -4.01 18.33
N PRO A 91 -15.84 -4.88 19.09
CA PRO A 91 -17.21 -5.28 18.78
C PRO A 91 -18.23 -4.14 18.60
N LEU A 92 -18.01 -2.99 19.24
CA LEU A 92 -18.85 -1.79 19.12
C LEU A 92 -18.64 -1.02 17.80
N VAL A 93 -17.42 -1.02 17.26
CA VAL A 93 -17.12 -0.38 15.96
C VAL A 93 -17.49 -1.30 14.81
N ARG A 94 -17.49 -2.63 15.01
CA ARG A 94 -17.97 -3.56 13.98
C ARG A 94 -19.42 -3.32 13.57
N GLU A 95 -20.30 -2.83 14.45
CA GLU A 95 -21.65 -2.40 14.04
C GLU A 95 -21.65 -1.10 13.20
N GLN A 96 -20.70 -0.18 13.41
CA GLN A 96 -20.62 1.07 12.65
C GLN A 96 -19.88 0.90 11.31
N ALA A 97 -18.77 0.16 11.30
CA ALA A 97 -18.07 -0.22 10.07
C ALA A 97 -18.98 -1.04 9.15
N VAL A 98 -19.70 -2.05 9.67
CA VAL A 98 -20.70 -2.80 8.89
C VAL A 98 -21.89 -1.93 8.47
N GLN A 99 -22.16 -0.80 9.12
CA GLN A 99 -23.17 0.16 8.67
C GLN A 99 -22.64 1.14 7.59
N MET A 100 -21.33 1.18 7.34
CA MET A 100 -20.72 1.86 6.19
C MET A 100 -20.51 0.88 5.02
N THR A 101 -19.89 -0.29 5.29
CA THR A 101 -19.66 -1.38 4.31
C THR A 101 -20.92 -2.23 4.02
N ALA A 102 -22.11 -1.65 4.19
CA ALA A 102 -23.39 -2.21 3.75
C ALA A 102 -24.16 -1.27 2.81
N ASP A 103 -23.75 0.00 2.68
CA ASP A 103 -24.14 0.88 1.57
C ASP A 103 -23.03 0.88 0.49
N ALA A 104 -21.75 0.91 0.89
CA ALA A 104 -20.64 0.51 0.02
C ALA A 104 -20.61 -1.03 -0.05
N GLY A 105 -20.89 -1.59 -1.23
CA GLY A 105 -21.10 -3.03 -1.41
C GLY A 105 -19.84 -3.88 -1.20
N SER A 106 -20.05 -5.11 -0.73
CA SER A 106 -18.99 -5.95 -0.15
C SER A 106 -17.97 -6.53 -1.13
N ASP A 107 -16.78 -6.79 -0.57
CA ASP A 107 -15.73 -7.69 -1.06
C ASP A 107 -14.92 -7.24 -2.30
N ASP A 108 -14.33 -6.03 -2.28
CA ASP A 108 -12.92 -5.90 -2.73
C ASP A 108 -12.08 -4.72 -2.17
N MET A 109 -12.44 -4.16 -1.00
CA MET A 109 -11.73 -3.03 -0.35
C MET A 109 -10.37 -3.42 0.25
N ALA A 110 -9.43 -3.79 -0.61
CA ALA A 110 -8.01 -4.00 -0.32
C ALA A 110 -7.19 -3.67 -1.58
N GLY A 111 -6.81 -2.39 -1.69
CA GLY A 111 -6.12 -1.79 -2.84
C GLY A 111 -6.49 -0.31 -2.96
N GLY A 112 -5.77 0.57 -2.27
CA GLY A 112 -5.82 2.01 -2.50
C GLY A 112 -4.86 2.38 -3.63
N ASP A 113 -5.40 2.80 -4.78
CA ASP A 113 -4.64 3.27 -5.95
C ASP A 113 -4.46 4.80 -5.84
N ASP A 114 -3.25 5.30 -5.52
CA ASP A 114 -3.12 6.59 -4.80
C ASP A 114 -1.79 7.40 -5.05
N MET A 115 -1.89 8.71 -5.38
CA MET A 115 -0.89 9.73 -5.83
C MET A 115 0.12 10.34 -4.78
N ASP A 116 1.45 10.43 -4.96
CA ASP A 116 2.20 11.48 -5.71
C ASP A 116 3.73 11.45 -5.44
N SER A 117 4.55 12.06 -6.32
CA SER A 117 5.49 13.15 -5.97
C SER A 117 5.91 13.99 -7.21
N GLY A 118 6.26 15.28 -7.00
CA GLY A 118 6.07 16.35 -8.00
C GLY A 118 7.29 17.06 -8.65
N ASP A 119 6.93 17.95 -9.59
CA ASP A 119 7.70 18.80 -10.53
C ASP A 119 8.64 18.14 -11.57
N SER A 120 8.46 18.59 -12.82
CA SER A 120 9.42 18.49 -13.91
C SER A 120 9.04 19.45 -15.03
N ALA A 121 9.45 20.71 -14.89
CA ALA A 121 9.26 21.76 -15.90
C ALA A 121 9.99 21.45 -17.24
N ALA A 122 9.30 20.74 -18.15
CA ALA A 122 9.81 20.45 -19.48
C ALA A 122 10.01 21.73 -20.34
N PRO A 123 11.17 21.90 -21.01
CA PRO A 123 11.48 23.13 -21.75
C PRO A 123 10.74 23.24 -23.09
N GLU A 124 10.21 24.44 -23.41
CA GLU A 124 9.47 24.71 -24.66
C GLU A 124 10.22 24.27 -25.94
N PRO A 125 9.63 23.42 -26.80
CA PRO A 125 10.13 23.20 -28.15
C PRO A 125 9.78 24.39 -29.05
N ALA A 126 10.78 24.94 -29.76
CA ALA A 126 10.55 26.09 -30.62
C ALA A 126 9.66 25.75 -31.84
N ALA A 127 8.61 26.54 -32.03
CA ALA A 127 7.55 26.32 -33.02
C ALA A 127 8.05 25.89 -34.42
N THR A 128 7.62 24.70 -34.82
CA THR A 128 7.91 24.00 -36.08
C THR A 128 6.54 23.60 -36.68
N PRO A 129 6.33 23.60 -38.01
CA PRO A 129 4.97 23.74 -38.56
C PRO A 129 4.09 22.51 -38.37
N ALA A 130 2.80 22.77 -38.15
CA ALA A 130 1.70 21.84 -37.84
C ALA A 130 1.84 20.40 -38.38
N SER A 131 1.74 19.46 -37.44
CA SER A 131 1.36 18.06 -37.61
C SER A 131 -0.15 17.92 -37.87
N ASP A 132 -0.56 16.76 -38.38
CA ASP A 132 -1.96 16.31 -38.40
C ASP A 132 -2.34 15.61 -37.05
N SER A 133 -1.77 16.08 -35.93
CA SER A 133 -1.90 15.53 -34.57
C SER A 133 -2.00 16.70 -33.56
N PRO A 134 -2.77 16.55 -32.45
CA PRO A 134 -2.94 17.57 -31.40
C PRO A 134 -1.65 18.17 -30.83
N ASP A 135 -1.70 19.43 -30.39
CA ASP A 135 -0.57 20.13 -29.75
C ASP A 135 -0.42 19.75 -28.25
N ARG A 136 -1.50 19.37 -27.54
CA ARG A 136 -1.44 18.70 -26.22
C ARG A 136 -2.50 17.61 -26.05
N VAL A 137 -2.16 16.57 -25.27
CA VAL A 137 -3.09 15.53 -24.79
C VAL A 137 -2.76 15.21 -23.33
N ALA A 138 -3.77 14.97 -22.50
CA ALA A 138 -3.58 14.54 -21.11
C ALA A 138 -3.23 13.04 -21.01
N GLY A 139 -2.24 12.71 -20.17
CA GLY A 139 -1.97 11.35 -19.73
C GLY A 139 -2.85 10.91 -18.55
N SER A 140 -2.48 9.82 -17.90
CA SER A 140 -2.98 9.48 -16.56
C SER A 140 -2.36 10.41 -15.51
N ASN A 141 -3.13 10.73 -14.46
CA ASN A 141 -2.63 11.30 -13.21
C ASN A 141 -1.97 10.16 -12.44
N VAL A 142 -0.64 10.00 -12.51
CA VAL A 142 0.12 8.87 -11.90
C VAL A 142 0.65 9.22 -10.50
N GLN A 143 1.15 8.24 -9.74
CA GLN A 143 1.85 8.49 -8.48
C GLN A 143 3.21 9.16 -8.71
N VAL A 144 4.16 8.49 -9.37
CA VAL A 144 5.56 8.95 -9.46
C VAL A 144 5.90 9.40 -10.87
N ALA A 145 6.53 10.57 -10.99
CA ALA A 145 6.95 11.11 -12.28
C ALA A 145 7.94 10.17 -12.98
N GLY A 146 7.61 9.75 -14.21
CA GLY A 146 8.41 8.81 -15.02
C GLY A 146 7.90 7.37 -15.01
N LEU A 147 7.02 6.99 -14.08
CA LEU A 147 6.36 5.68 -14.07
C LEU A 147 4.92 5.79 -14.57
N ASP A 148 4.53 5.01 -15.59
CA ASP A 148 3.10 4.91 -15.96
C ASP A 148 2.36 3.84 -15.16
N GLU A 149 1.05 4.01 -14.99
CA GLU A 149 0.22 3.15 -14.14
C GLU A 149 -1.00 2.55 -14.84
N PRO A 150 -1.42 1.30 -14.53
CA PRO A 150 -2.60 0.70 -15.14
C PRO A 150 -3.89 1.50 -14.88
N ASP A 151 -4.53 1.97 -15.96
CA ASP A 151 -5.68 2.89 -15.90
C ASP A 151 -6.70 2.63 -17.03
N LEU A 152 -7.92 3.16 -16.93
CA LEU A 152 -8.99 2.95 -17.91
C LEU A 152 -8.77 3.66 -19.25
N VAL A 153 -8.01 4.77 -19.28
CA VAL A 153 -7.75 5.59 -20.48
C VAL A 153 -6.25 5.82 -20.68
N LYS A 154 -5.69 5.28 -21.77
CA LYS A 154 -4.32 5.54 -22.26
C LYS A 154 -4.34 6.25 -23.62
N THR A 155 -3.20 6.80 -24.04
CA THR A 155 -3.09 7.56 -25.29
C THR A 155 -1.72 7.38 -25.96
N ASP A 156 -1.66 7.61 -27.27
CA ASP A 156 -0.45 7.80 -28.07
C ASP A 156 -0.26 9.27 -28.55
N GLY A 157 -1.15 10.18 -28.13
CA GLY A 157 -1.19 11.57 -28.59
C GLY A 157 -2.03 11.83 -29.85
N SER A 158 -2.54 10.80 -30.53
CA SER A 158 -3.47 10.89 -31.67
C SER A 158 -4.69 9.96 -31.55
N ASN A 159 -4.67 9.03 -30.59
CA ASN A 159 -5.76 8.13 -30.21
C ASN A 159 -5.91 8.07 -28.68
N PHE A 160 -7.12 7.75 -28.21
CA PHE A 160 -7.34 7.15 -26.89
C PHE A 160 -7.60 5.66 -27.00
N TYR A 161 -7.05 4.90 -26.05
CA TYR A 161 -7.39 3.51 -25.78
C TYR A 161 -8.21 3.51 -24.50
N TYR A 162 -9.50 3.18 -24.58
CA TYR A 162 -10.45 3.28 -23.47
C TYR A 162 -11.13 1.94 -23.18
N SER A 163 -10.92 1.43 -21.96
CA SER A 163 -11.65 0.26 -21.44
C SER A 163 -12.78 0.75 -20.54
N PRO A 164 -14.05 0.75 -21.00
CA PRO A 164 -15.18 1.19 -20.19
C PRO A 164 -15.41 0.23 -19.00
N PHE A 165 -15.63 0.80 -17.82
CA PHE A 165 -15.85 0.01 -16.60
C PHE A 165 -17.22 -0.67 -16.65
N THR A 166 -17.23 -2.00 -16.77
CA THR A 166 -18.49 -2.77 -16.85
C THR A 166 -19.03 -3.09 -15.46
N ASP A 167 -19.90 -2.21 -14.97
CA ASP A 167 -20.52 -2.25 -13.63
C ASP A 167 -21.39 -3.52 -13.44
N ARG A 168 -20.76 -4.64 -13.04
CA ARG A 168 -21.38 -5.98 -12.94
C ARG A 168 -22.23 -6.18 -11.68
N TYR A 169 -23.26 -5.35 -11.57
CA TYR A 169 -24.60 -5.72 -11.09
C TYR A 169 -24.67 -6.53 -9.77
N TYR A 170 -24.73 -5.82 -8.64
CA TYR A 170 -25.17 -6.43 -7.38
C TYR A 170 -26.51 -7.19 -7.56
N PRO A 171 -26.66 -8.41 -7.03
CA PRO A 171 -27.88 -9.19 -7.17
C PRO A 171 -29.01 -8.55 -6.34
N ARG A 172 -29.89 -7.78 -7.00
CA ARG A 172 -31.17 -7.35 -6.40
C ARG A 172 -31.97 -8.60 -6.01
N LEU A 173 -32.02 -8.88 -4.71
CA LEU A 173 -32.81 -9.96 -4.10
C LEU A 173 -34.32 -9.70 -4.27
N ALA A 174 -34.83 -9.99 -5.47
CA ALA A 174 -36.20 -9.76 -5.90
C ALA A 174 -37.22 -10.77 -5.31
N GLY A 175 -37.08 -11.08 -4.02
CA GLY A 175 -37.88 -12.06 -3.30
C GLY A 175 -37.38 -13.49 -3.42
N ALA A 176 -37.84 -14.34 -2.51
CA ALA A 176 -37.61 -15.78 -2.57
C ALA A 176 -38.70 -16.43 -3.44
N ASP A 177 -38.38 -16.64 -4.73
CA ASP A 177 -38.66 -17.84 -5.54
C ASP A 177 -38.25 -17.54 -7.00
N ASP A 178 -37.63 -18.50 -7.70
CA ASP A 178 -37.18 -18.46 -9.10
C ASP A 178 -36.15 -17.36 -9.50
N VAL A 179 -34.89 -17.50 -9.06
CA VAL A 179 -33.74 -16.73 -9.61
C VAL A 179 -33.39 -17.23 -11.01
N HIS A 180 -33.94 -16.57 -12.03
CA HIS A 180 -33.57 -16.79 -13.43
C HIS A 180 -32.36 -15.95 -13.84
N TRP A 181 -31.19 -16.57 -13.92
CA TRP A 181 -29.98 -15.99 -14.53
C TRP A 181 -30.08 -15.94 -16.06
N GLU A 182 -30.96 -15.10 -16.59
CA GLU A 182 -30.86 -14.73 -18.01
C GLU A 182 -29.67 -13.79 -18.19
N ARG A 183 -28.58 -14.33 -18.78
CA ARG A 183 -27.48 -13.54 -19.35
C ARG A 183 -28.02 -12.79 -20.56
N HIS A 184 -28.83 -11.75 -20.31
CA HIS A 184 -29.12 -10.72 -21.31
C HIS A 184 -27.79 -10.25 -21.89
N GLY A 185 -27.75 -10.02 -23.20
CA GLY A 185 -26.50 -9.72 -23.91
C GLY A 185 -25.93 -8.38 -23.47
N LEU A 186 -25.08 -8.43 -22.43
CA LEU A 186 -24.05 -7.44 -22.21
C LEU A 186 -23.18 -7.37 -23.49
N PRO A 187 -22.60 -6.22 -23.83
CA PRO A 187 -21.52 -6.16 -24.80
C PRO A 187 -20.43 -7.17 -24.44
N GLU A 188 -19.79 -7.78 -25.44
CA GLU A 188 -18.53 -8.48 -25.21
C GLU A 188 -17.54 -7.41 -24.70
N PRO A 189 -16.91 -7.57 -23.52
CA PRO A 189 -16.04 -6.53 -22.97
C PRO A 189 -14.86 -6.26 -23.91
N ALA A 190 -14.71 -5.00 -24.31
CA ALA A 190 -13.72 -4.57 -25.29
C ALA A 190 -13.08 -3.25 -24.86
N THR A 191 -11.84 -3.05 -25.29
CA THR A 191 -11.13 -1.78 -25.14
C THR A 191 -11.22 -1.05 -26.48
N HIS A 192 -11.86 0.12 -26.50
CA HIS A 192 -12.13 0.87 -27.72
C HIS A 192 -10.94 1.75 -28.10
N VAL A 193 -10.59 1.79 -29.39
CA VAL A 193 -9.61 2.73 -29.95
C VAL A 193 -10.36 3.90 -30.59
N VAL A 194 -10.08 5.11 -30.12
CA VAL A 194 -10.78 6.34 -30.51
C VAL A 194 -9.78 7.34 -31.09
N ASP A 195 -9.89 7.63 -32.38
CA ASP A 195 -9.11 8.67 -33.06
C ASP A 195 -9.49 10.06 -32.50
N ILE A 196 -8.47 10.88 -32.20
CA ILE A 196 -8.59 12.25 -31.68
C ILE A 196 -7.80 13.27 -32.53
N THR A 197 -7.50 12.94 -33.80
CA THR A 197 -6.78 13.82 -34.73
C THR A 197 -7.59 15.06 -35.15
N ASP A 198 -8.93 14.97 -35.09
CA ASP A 198 -9.82 16.12 -34.96
C ASP A 198 -10.40 16.13 -33.53
N PRO A 199 -9.92 17.01 -32.64
CA PRO A 199 -10.36 17.07 -31.24
C PRO A 199 -11.85 17.42 -31.05
N ALA A 200 -12.51 18.00 -32.06
CA ALA A 200 -13.94 18.29 -32.01
C ALA A 200 -14.80 17.14 -32.57
N GLU A 201 -14.24 16.33 -33.50
CA GLU A 201 -14.94 15.22 -34.15
C GLU A 201 -14.38 13.79 -33.90
N PRO A 202 -13.97 13.38 -32.68
CA PRO A 202 -13.39 12.05 -32.42
C PRO A 202 -14.27 10.87 -32.86
N ALA A 203 -13.65 9.74 -33.21
CA ALA A 203 -14.33 8.57 -33.76
C ALA A 203 -13.73 7.26 -33.26
N ALA A 204 -14.57 6.30 -32.85
CA ALA A 204 -14.13 4.93 -32.63
C ALA A 204 -13.71 4.28 -33.95
N ILE A 205 -12.48 3.77 -34.02
CA ILE A 205 -11.87 3.21 -35.25
C ILE A 205 -11.62 1.70 -35.18
N ALA A 206 -11.41 1.14 -33.99
CA ALA A 206 -11.18 -0.29 -33.76
C ALA A 206 -11.55 -0.70 -32.32
N ASP A 207 -11.67 -2.02 -32.11
CA ASP A 207 -11.85 -2.65 -30.81
C ASP A 207 -10.70 -3.63 -30.53
N VAL A 208 -10.20 -3.62 -29.30
CA VAL A 208 -9.24 -4.60 -28.76
C VAL A 208 -10.00 -5.62 -27.92
N ASN A 209 -9.76 -6.91 -28.19
CA ASN A 209 -10.46 -8.03 -27.55
C ASN A 209 -9.91 -8.33 -26.14
N GLY A 210 -10.19 -7.43 -25.20
CA GLY A 210 -9.89 -7.53 -23.77
C GLY A 210 -10.37 -6.28 -23.03
N SER A 211 -10.59 -6.39 -21.71
CA SER A 211 -11.11 -5.31 -20.87
C SER A 211 -10.47 -5.27 -19.49
N GLY A 212 -10.13 -4.09 -18.98
CA GLY A 212 -9.56 -3.94 -17.64
C GLY A 212 -8.86 -2.59 -17.44
N LYS A 213 -7.84 -2.58 -16.58
CA LYS A 213 -6.85 -1.51 -16.55
C LYS A 213 -5.87 -1.69 -17.72
N LEU A 214 -5.34 -0.59 -18.25
CA LEU A 214 -4.48 -0.52 -19.42
C LEU A 214 -3.15 0.14 -19.06
N LEU A 215 -2.04 -0.42 -19.55
CA LEU A 215 -0.75 0.30 -19.70
C LEU A 215 -0.45 0.45 -21.20
N ARG A 216 0.37 1.44 -21.57
CA ARG A 216 0.88 1.56 -22.94
C ARG A 216 2.34 2.00 -22.93
N THR A 217 3.20 1.24 -23.61
CA THR A 217 4.58 1.63 -23.89
C THR A 217 4.94 1.39 -25.35
N GLY A 218 5.61 2.37 -25.97
CA GLY A 218 5.90 2.37 -27.41
C GLY A 218 4.67 2.06 -28.26
N ASP A 219 4.77 1.04 -29.11
CA ASP A 219 3.68 0.54 -29.97
C ASP A 219 2.89 -0.62 -29.33
N VAL A 220 2.97 -0.82 -28.00
CA VAL A 220 2.28 -1.89 -27.27
C VAL A 220 1.25 -1.34 -26.28
N LEU A 221 -0.01 -1.80 -26.42
CA LEU A 221 -1.06 -1.67 -25.42
C LEU A 221 -1.14 -2.95 -24.60
N VAL A 222 -1.05 -2.85 -23.27
CA VAL A 222 -1.11 -3.96 -22.33
C VAL A 222 -2.43 -3.92 -21.57
N VAL A 223 -3.23 -4.99 -21.69
CA VAL A 223 -4.55 -5.10 -21.05
C VAL A 223 -4.47 -6.07 -19.88
N PHE A 224 -4.78 -5.60 -18.67
CA PHE A 224 -4.89 -6.40 -17.46
C PHE A 224 -6.33 -6.91 -17.29
N ASP A 225 -6.68 -7.97 -18.01
CA ASP A 225 -8.03 -8.52 -18.02
C ASP A 225 -8.31 -9.41 -16.80
N ARG A 226 -8.82 -8.76 -15.75
CA ARG A 226 -9.28 -9.40 -14.51
C ARG A 226 -10.56 -10.23 -14.68
N ILE A 227 -11.23 -10.20 -15.83
CA ILE A 227 -12.46 -10.98 -16.10
C ILE A 227 -12.14 -12.33 -16.72
N GLU A 228 -11.17 -12.39 -17.64
CA GLU A 228 -10.66 -13.62 -18.23
C GLU A 228 -9.46 -14.22 -17.47
N GLY A 229 -8.80 -13.46 -16.59
CA GLY A 229 -7.69 -13.93 -15.76
C GLY A 229 -6.36 -13.94 -16.52
N GLN A 230 -6.00 -12.81 -17.13
CA GLN A 230 -4.85 -12.72 -18.03
C GLN A 230 -4.27 -11.31 -18.18
N ILE A 231 -3.03 -11.24 -18.65
CA ILE A 231 -2.38 -10.02 -19.15
C ILE A 231 -2.09 -10.23 -20.63
N VAL A 232 -2.48 -9.28 -21.49
CA VAL A 232 -2.37 -9.42 -22.95
C VAL A 232 -1.75 -8.17 -23.58
N GLY A 233 -0.68 -8.35 -24.35
CA GLY A 233 -0.02 -7.28 -25.10
C GLY A 233 -0.47 -7.25 -26.56
N TYR A 234 -0.87 -6.08 -27.05
CA TYR A 234 -1.30 -5.84 -28.41
C TYR A 234 -0.39 -4.83 -29.11
N ASP A 235 0.03 -5.17 -30.33
CA ASP A 235 0.57 -4.21 -31.28
C ASP A 235 -0.51 -3.20 -31.66
N VAL A 236 -0.20 -1.92 -31.46
CA VAL A 236 -1.05 -0.78 -31.83
C VAL A 236 -0.34 0.21 -32.76
N SER A 237 0.75 -0.23 -33.44
CA SER A 237 1.43 0.57 -34.47
C SER A 237 0.55 0.89 -35.70
N ASP A 238 -0.53 0.14 -35.88
CA ASP A 238 -1.71 0.52 -36.67
C ASP A 238 -2.93 0.52 -35.73
N PRO A 239 -3.31 1.67 -35.14
CA PRO A 239 -4.43 1.76 -34.20
C PRO A 239 -5.79 1.34 -34.79
N ALA A 240 -5.94 1.32 -36.11
CA ALA A 240 -7.14 0.84 -36.79
C ALA A 240 -7.14 -0.69 -37.01
N ASN A 241 -6.02 -1.39 -36.76
CA ASN A 241 -5.90 -2.84 -36.86
C ASN A 241 -5.05 -3.45 -35.71
N PRO A 242 -5.43 -3.33 -34.42
CA PRO A 242 -4.64 -3.89 -33.32
C PRO A 242 -4.43 -5.41 -33.41
N VAL A 243 -3.25 -5.91 -33.02
CA VAL A 243 -2.89 -7.33 -33.12
C VAL A 243 -2.27 -7.86 -31.83
N GLU A 244 -2.84 -8.92 -31.25
CA GLU A 244 -2.24 -9.63 -30.11
C GLU A 244 -0.81 -10.12 -30.42
N ARG A 245 0.16 -9.65 -29.63
CA ARG A 245 1.57 -10.10 -29.66
C ARG A 245 1.80 -11.27 -28.72
N TRP A 246 1.36 -11.12 -27.47
CA TRP A 246 1.62 -12.07 -26.38
C TRP A 246 0.48 -12.09 -25.34
N ARG A 247 0.44 -13.18 -24.55
CA ARG A 247 -0.56 -13.42 -23.51
C ARG A 247 0.05 -14.22 -22.36
N LYS A 248 -0.13 -13.75 -21.12
CA LYS A 248 0.18 -14.48 -19.88
C LYS A 248 -1.11 -14.75 -19.09
N PRO A 249 -1.24 -15.89 -18.38
CA PRO A 249 -2.23 -16.04 -17.32
C PRO A 249 -2.03 -15.00 -16.21
N LEU A 250 -3.09 -14.72 -15.47
CA LEU A 250 -3.11 -13.98 -14.22
C LEU A 250 -4.04 -14.77 -13.28
N ASP A 251 -3.48 -15.86 -12.73
CA ASP A 251 -4.21 -16.85 -11.93
C ASP A 251 -4.41 -16.38 -10.47
N ASP A 252 -3.58 -15.43 -10.01
CA ASP A 252 -3.67 -14.75 -8.71
C ASP A 252 -4.04 -13.26 -8.83
N ARG A 253 -4.27 -12.58 -7.69
CA ARG A 253 -4.71 -11.18 -7.66
C ARG A 253 -3.59 -10.23 -8.09
N LEU A 254 -3.78 -9.48 -9.17
CA LEU A 254 -2.99 -8.26 -9.46
C LEU A 254 -3.19 -7.23 -8.34
N VAL A 255 -2.11 -6.87 -7.64
CA VAL A 255 -2.09 -5.79 -6.65
C VAL A 255 -1.98 -4.46 -7.38
N THR A 256 -0.85 -4.25 -8.05
CA THR A 256 -0.52 -3.04 -8.80
C THR A 256 0.45 -3.37 -9.93
N ALA A 257 0.70 -2.43 -10.83
CA ALA A 257 1.85 -2.48 -11.73
C ALA A 257 2.37 -1.07 -12.04
N ARG A 258 3.58 -1.01 -12.59
CA ARG A 258 4.22 0.20 -13.16
C ARG A 258 4.78 -0.12 -14.55
N GLU A 259 5.00 0.90 -15.36
CA GLU A 259 5.82 0.82 -16.59
C GLU A 259 6.92 1.88 -16.55
N ALA A 260 8.13 1.51 -16.97
CA ALA A 260 9.23 2.44 -17.21
C ALA A 260 10.12 1.94 -18.35
N ASP A 261 10.43 2.82 -19.31
CA ASP A 261 11.36 2.59 -20.44
C ASP A 261 11.14 1.29 -21.25
N GLY A 262 9.91 0.73 -21.25
CA GLY A 262 9.53 -0.51 -21.91
C GLY A 262 9.35 -1.73 -20.99
N GLN A 263 9.75 -1.61 -19.72
CA GLN A 263 9.63 -2.68 -18.72
C GLN A 263 8.34 -2.55 -17.92
N LEU A 264 7.66 -3.68 -17.69
CA LEU A 264 6.48 -3.76 -16.81
C LEU A 264 6.88 -4.40 -15.49
N TYR A 265 6.65 -3.68 -14.39
CA TYR A 265 6.81 -4.21 -13.03
C TYR A 265 5.43 -4.59 -12.50
N VAL A 266 5.13 -5.89 -12.47
CA VAL A 266 3.79 -6.42 -12.16
C VAL A 266 3.80 -7.10 -10.79
N VAL A 267 3.08 -6.54 -9.81
CA VAL A 267 3.01 -7.10 -8.46
C VAL A 267 1.70 -7.86 -8.27
N THR A 268 1.85 -9.15 -7.97
CA THR A 268 0.76 -10.11 -7.74
C THR A 268 0.71 -10.54 -6.28
N ARG A 269 -0.46 -11.00 -5.82
CA ARG A 269 -0.68 -11.54 -4.48
C ARG A 269 -1.33 -12.91 -4.55
N THR A 270 -0.61 -13.93 -4.10
CA THR A 270 -1.12 -15.27 -3.85
C THR A 270 -1.65 -15.38 -2.42
N GLY A 271 -2.81 -16.00 -2.22
CA GLY A 271 -3.31 -16.33 -0.87
C GLY A 271 -2.72 -17.64 -0.36
N VAL A 272 -2.07 -17.64 0.82
CA VAL A 272 -1.29 -18.80 1.30
C VAL A 272 -1.79 -19.39 2.63
N GLY A 273 -1.51 -20.68 2.83
CA GLY A 273 -1.90 -21.43 4.01
C GLY A 273 -1.28 -22.84 4.05
N PRO A 274 -1.57 -23.66 5.08
CA PRO A 274 -0.96 -24.99 5.27
C PRO A 274 -1.29 -26.02 4.16
N GLY A 275 -2.24 -25.68 3.27
CA GLY A 275 -2.62 -26.49 2.10
C GLY A 275 -2.09 -25.97 0.76
N THR A 276 -1.29 -24.89 0.75
CA THR A 276 -0.76 -24.28 -0.48
C THR A 276 0.13 -25.25 -1.25
N ALA A 277 -0.08 -25.30 -2.57
CA ALA A 277 0.77 -26.02 -3.51
C ALA A 277 2.13 -25.30 -3.63
N CYS A 278 3.17 -26.05 -3.96
CA CYS A 278 4.50 -25.49 -4.28
C CYS A 278 5.01 -26.18 -5.55
N PRO A 279 5.51 -25.44 -6.56
CA PRO A 279 5.59 -23.97 -6.62
C PRO A 279 4.21 -23.26 -6.58
N ILE A 280 4.22 -21.94 -6.38
CA ILE A 280 3.04 -21.08 -6.59
C ILE A 280 3.08 -20.53 -8.02
N GLU A 281 1.91 -20.27 -8.61
CA GLU A 281 1.78 -20.07 -10.07
C GLU A 281 0.98 -18.79 -10.42
N PRO A 282 1.35 -17.59 -9.90
CA PRO A 282 0.52 -16.39 -10.01
C PRO A 282 0.32 -15.89 -11.45
N LEU A 283 1.28 -16.17 -12.35
CA LEU A 283 1.17 -15.98 -13.80
C LEU A 283 1.21 -17.35 -14.54
N GLY A 284 0.69 -18.40 -13.91
CA GLY A 284 0.56 -19.78 -14.43
C GLY A 284 1.84 -20.62 -14.41
N GLU A 285 1.71 -21.92 -14.76
CA GLU A 285 2.76 -22.97 -14.74
C GLU A 285 4.11 -22.55 -15.37
N GLY A 286 4.11 -21.60 -16.31
CA GLY A 286 5.30 -21.12 -17.01
C GLY A 286 6.15 -20.09 -16.26
N ASN A 287 5.59 -19.44 -15.24
CA ASN A 287 6.23 -18.39 -14.44
C ASN A 287 6.08 -18.74 -12.93
N ALA A 288 6.31 -20.01 -12.59
CA ALA A 288 6.05 -20.57 -11.28
C ALA A 288 7.21 -20.33 -10.30
N VAL A 289 6.92 -19.87 -9.09
CA VAL A 289 7.91 -19.53 -8.04
C VAL A 289 8.06 -20.68 -7.05
N ASP A 290 9.28 -21.17 -6.81
CA ASP A 290 9.49 -22.19 -5.77
C ASP A 290 9.30 -21.57 -4.38
N CYS A 291 8.49 -22.21 -3.54
CA CYS A 291 8.27 -21.80 -2.15
C CYS A 291 9.56 -21.73 -1.32
N GLY A 292 10.65 -22.39 -1.74
CA GLY A 292 11.97 -22.25 -1.13
C GLY A 292 12.73 -20.97 -1.50
N GLU A 293 12.34 -20.28 -2.58
CA GLU A 293 12.99 -19.05 -3.07
C GLU A 293 12.22 -17.79 -2.61
N ILE A 294 11.03 -17.96 -2.03
CA ILE A 294 10.27 -16.90 -1.36
C ILE A 294 11.02 -16.43 -0.10
N TYR A 295 11.15 -15.12 0.04
CA TYR A 295 11.74 -14.43 1.18
C TYR A 295 10.74 -14.26 2.33
N SER A 296 11.24 -14.26 3.57
CA SER A 296 10.46 -13.94 4.77
C SER A 296 11.33 -13.27 5.83
N PRO A 297 10.76 -12.38 6.67
CA PRO A 297 11.49 -11.84 7.80
C PRO A 297 11.74 -12.91 8.87
N GLU A 298 12.86 -12.83 9.59
CA GLU A 298 13.16 -13.76 10.70
C GLU A 298 12.05 -13.77 11.77
N VAL A 299 11.40 -12.61 11.99
CA VAL A 299 10.25 -12.49 12.89
C VAL A 299 8.99 -13.11 12.28
N GLN A 300 8.29 -13.93 13.06
CA GLN A 300 7.05 -14.57 12.62
C GLN A 300 5.95 -13.54 12.35
N THR A 301 5.38 -13.58 11.14
CA THR A 301 4.20 -12.79 10.73
C THR A 301 2.96 -13.70 10.64
N ASP A 302 1.77 -13.11 10.43
CA ASP A 302 0.52 -13.85 10.21
C ASP A 302 0.55 -14.73 8.94
N ALA A 303 1.40 -14.38 7.96
CA ALA A 303 1.81 -15.21 6.83
C ALA A 303 0.64 -15.84 6.02
N ASP A 304 -0.35 -15.03 5.63
CA ASP A 304 -1.53 -15.48 4.89
C ASP A 304 -1.62 -14.96 3.43
N ALA A 305 -0.61 -14.22 2.99
CA ALA A 305 -0.38 -13.91 1.59
C ALA A 305 1.13 -13.95 1.24
N THR A 306 1.45 -14.21 -0.03
CA THR A 306 2.75 -13.90 -0.63
C THR A 306 2.57 -12.88 -1.74
N TYR A 307 3.52 -11.97 -1.86
CA TYR A 307 3.55 -10.91 -2.85
C TYR A 307 4.72 -11.17 -3.80
N THR A 308 4.45 -11.30 -5.09
CA THR A 308 5.48 -11.55 -6.11
C THR A 308 5.50 -10.41 -7.11
N ALA A 309 6.63 -9.72 -7.19
CA ALA A 309 6.95 -8.76 -8.23
C ALA A 309 7.58 -9.48 -9.42
N PHE A 310 7.14 -9.14 -10.63
CA PHE A 310 7.67 -9.64 -11.89
C PHE A 310 8.20 -8.49 -12.74
N SER A 311 9.40 -8.66 -13.28
CA SER A 311 9.99 -7.85 -14.33
C SER A 311 9.67 -8.47 -15.69
N ILE A 312 9.03 -7.71 -16.58
CA ILE A 312 8.47 -8.23 -17.84
C ILE A 312 8.70 -7.24 -19.00
N ASP A 313 9.47 -7.62 -20.01
CA ASP A 313 9.56 -6.89 -21.28
C ASP A 313 8.18 -6.76 -21.95
N ALA A 314 7.75 -5.52 -22.19
CA ALA A 314 6.46 -5.25 -22.81
C ALA A 314 6.39 -5.62 -24.31
N GLU A 315 7.50 -5.68 -25.05
CA GLU A 315 7.46 -6.01 -26.48
C GLU A 315 7.14 -7.51 -26.71
N SER A 316 7.80 -8.40 -25.99
CA SER A 316 7.68 -9.86 -26.15
C SER A 316 6.78 -10.55 -25.11
N GLY A 317 6.65 -9.98 -23.91
CA GLY A 317 6.02 -10.63 -22.78
C GLY A 317 6.84 -11.79 -22.20
N GLU A 318 8.17 -11.75 -22.31
CA GLU A 318 9.08 -12.60 -21.52
C GLU A 318 9.09 -12.10 -20.05
N VAL A 319 9.13 -13.01 -19.07
CA VAL A 319 9.46 -12.62 -17.67
C VAL A 319 10.96 -12.76 -17.58
N GLU A 320 11.65 -11.68 -17.21
CA GLU A 320 13.11 -11.62 -17.18
C GLU A 320 13.62 -11.91 -15.77
N ASP A 321 13.00 -11.31 -14.74
CA ASP A 321 13.22 -11.65 -13.33
C ASP A 321 11.92 -11.65 -12.50
N SER A 322 11.95 -12.27 -11.32
CA SER A 322 10.84 -12.26 -10.37
C SER A 322 11.31 -12.49 -8.93
N VAL A 323 10.79 -11.68 -8.01
CA VAL A 323 11.10 -11.77 -6.57
C VAL A 323 9.81 -11.88 -5.75
N SER A 324 9.82 -12.71 -4.71
CA SER A 324 8.62 -13.05 -3.94
C SER A 324 8.86 -13.02 -2.43
N PHE A 325 7.90 -12.44 -1.70
CA PHE A 325 7.98 -12.23 -0.25
C PHE A 325 6.72 -12.76 0.45
N VAL A 326 6.85 -13.21 1.70
CA VAL A 326 5.70 -13.36 2.60
C VAL A 326 5.28 -11.98 3.10
N GLY A 327 3.98 -11.68 2.97
CA GLY A 327 3.38 -10.46 3.49
C GLY A 327 2.11 -10.74 4.28
N THR A 328 1.33 -9.70 4.55
CA THR A 328 0.05 -9.81 5.25
C THR A 328 -1.10 -9.57 4.29
N GLY A 329 -2.13 -10.42 4.33
CA GLY A 329 -3.28 -10.35 3.42
C GLY A 329 -4.20 -9.14 3.63
N ALA A 330 -3.89 -8.31 4.62
CA ALA A 330 -4.35 -6.95 4.81
C ALA A 330 -3.14 -6.05 5.10
N ASN A 331 -3.29 -4.75 4.87
CA ASN A 331 -2.38 -3.68 5.28
C ASN A 331 -0.94 -3.73 4.70
N THR A 332 -0.59 -4.71 3.86
CA THR A 332 0.54 -4.60 2.94
C THR A 332 0.27 -3.52 1.89
N VAL A 333 1.15 -2.54 1.85
CA VAL A 333 1.27 -1.50 0.83
C VAL A 333 2.42 -1.85 -0.11
N VAL A 334 2.33 -1.41 -1.36
CA VAL A 334 3.38 -1.51 -2.37
C VAL A 334 3.59 -0.10 -2.93
N TYR A 335 4.82 0.41 -2.85
CA TYR A 335 5.25 1.70 -3.41
C TYR A 335 6.43 1.46 -4.35
N MET A 336 6.61 2.30 -5.37
CA MET A 336 7.71 2.18 -6.33
C MET A 336 8.16 3.57 -6.81
N SER A 337 9.47 3.82 -6.68
CA SER A 337 10.20 4.93 -7.30
C SER A 337 10.86 4.45 -8.60
N GLN A 338 11.72 5.25 -9.23
CA GLN A 338 12.37 4.87 -10.50
C GLN A 338 13.33 3.68 -10.34
N ASP A 339 14.07 3.63 -9.23
CA ASP A 339 15.15 2.64 -8.98
C ASP A 339 14.83 1.70 -7.79
N SER A 340 13.71 1.90 -7.07
CA SER A 340 13.33 1.16 -5.86
C SER A 340 11.87 0.70 -5.85
N LEU A 341 11.61 -0.54 -5.41
CA LEU A 341 10.28 -1.09 -5.12
C LEU A 341 10.21 -1.46 -3.61
N TYR A 342 9.25 -0.89 -2.89
CA TYR A 342 9.06 -1.12 -1.45
C TYR A 342 7.77 -1.90 -1.18
N LEU A 343 7.86 -2.96 -0.37
CA LEU A 343 6.71 -3.77 0.07
C LEU A 343 6.62 -3.83 1.59
N THR A 344 5.43 -3.64 2.15
CA THR A 344 5.24 -3.64 3.61
C THR A 344 4.57 -4.91 4.14
N TYR A 345 4.82 -5.25 5.41
CA TYR A 345 4.16 -6.35 6.11
C TYR A 345 3.86 -6.00 7.57
N THR A 346 2.72 -6.45 8.10
CA THR A 346 2.34 -6.14 9.49
C THR A 346 3.08 -7.05 10.49
N THR A 347 3.73 -6.46 11.48
CA THR A 347 4.40 -7.14 12.60
C THR A 347 4.02 -6.52 13.97
N GLY A 348 4.69 -6.92 15.06
CA GLY A 348 4.41 -6.49 16.44
C GLY A 348 4.04 -7.62 17.42
N LEU A 349 3.83 -7.27 18.68
CA LEU A 349 3.51 -8.17 19.81
C LEU A 349 2.16 -8.86 19.66
N SER A 350 2.12 -10.18 19.94
CA SER A 350 0.84 -10.87 20.14
C SER A 350 0.21 -10.50 21.50
N ARG A 351 -1.10 -10.74 21.64
CA ARG A 351 -1.79 -10.59 22.93
C ARG A 351 -1.31 -11.61 23.98
N ALA A 352 -0.74 -12.73 23.56
CA ALA A 352 -0.09 -13.67 24.48
C ALA A 352 1.21 -13.06 25.04
N ASP A 353 2.07 -12.49 24.19
CA ASP A 353 3.35 -11.91 24.60
C ASP A 353 3.16 -10.67 25.50
N LEU A 354 2.12 -9.88 25.22
CA LEU A 354 1.72 -8.74 26.06
C LEU A 354 1.20 -9.16 27.44
N LEU A 355 0.52 -10.31 27.54
CA LEU A 355 0.16 -10.91 28.84
C LEU A 355 1.36 -11.54 29.55
N VAL A 356 2.33 -12.10 28.82
CA VAL A 356 3.56 -12.69 29.38
C VAL A 356 4.48 -11.62 29.97
N SER A 357 4.69 -10.50 29.27
CA SER A 357 5.42 -9.33 29.79
C SER A 357 4.72 -8.77 31.02
N TRP A 358 3.45 -8.34 30.91
CA TRP A 358 2.68 -7.77 32.02
C TRP A 358 2.75 -8.61 33.31
N VAL A 359 2.51 -9.92 33.23
CA VAL A 359 2.60 -10.81 34.40
C VAL A 359 4.04 -10.98 34.89
N THR A 360 5.03 -10.96 34.00
CA THR A 360 6.45 -11.06 34.36
C THR A 360 6.93 -9.81 35.09
N ASP A 361 6.48 -8.64 34.69
CA ASP A 361 7.02 -7.34 35.12
C ASP A 361 6.26 -6.80 36.35
N SER A 362 4.93 -6.91 36.39
CA SER A 362 4.11 -6.42 37.51
C SER A 362 4.48 -7.07 38.85
N ASP A 363 4.83 -6.27 39.85
CA ASP A 363 5.14 -6.69 41.23
C ASP A 363 3.92 -7.32 41.96
N ARG A 364 2.72 -7.28 41.39
CA ARG A 364 1.48 -7.79 42.02
C ARG A 364 1.35 -9.32 41.96
N PHE A 365 1.89 -9.96 40.92
CA PHE A 365 1.72 -11.40 40.73
C PHE A 365 2.66 -12.21 41.62
N PRO A 366 2.16 -13.25 42.32
CA PRO A 366 2.99 -14.12 43.13
C PRO A 366 3.89 -14.99 42.25
N ALA A 367 5.01 -15.43 42.82
CA ALA A 367 6.08 -16.10 42.08
C ALA A 367 5.63 -17.38 41.34
N ASP A 368 4.65 -18.11 41.87
CA ASP A 368 4.07 -19.32 41.26
C ASP A 368 3.15 -19.02 40.06
N VAL A 369 2.46 -17.87 40.05
CA VAL A 369 1.75 -17.40 38.85
C VAL A 369 2.76 -16.96 37.78
N LYS A 370 3.81 -16.21 38.15
CA LYS A 370 4.88 -15.83 37.22
C LYS A 370 5.65 -17.06 36.68
N GLU A 371 5.86 -18.08 37.49
CA GLU A 371 6.46 -19.37 37.06
C GLU A 371 5.53 -20.10 36.08
N ARG A 372 4.23 -20.21 36.39
CA ARG A 372 3.24 -20.83 35.49
C ARG A 372 3.09 -20.09 34.16
N VAL A 373 3.13 -18.76 34.13
CA VAL A 373 3.05 -18.00 32.87
C VAL A 373 4.28 -18.21 31.99
N ARG A 374 5.49 -18.26 32.57
CA ARG A 374 6.71 -18.65 31.81
C ARG A 374 6.67 -20.11 31.35
N GLU A 375 6.05 -21.01 32.11
CA GLU A 375 5.80 -22.38 31.66
C GLU A 375 4.88 -22.40 30.43
N ILE A 376 3.79 -21.61 30.43
CA ILE A 376 2.84 -21.50 29.31
C ILE A 376 3.49 -20.86 28.08
N ASP A 377 4.34 -19.83 28.25
CA ASP A 377 5.09 -19.23 27.14
C ASP A 377 5.96 -20.27 26.40
N SER A 378 6.58 -21.19 27.14
CA SER A 378 7.45 -22.25 26.59
C SER A 378 6.73 -23.35 25.78
N TYR A 379 5.40 -23.31 25.67
CA TYR A 379 4.61 -24.32 24.97
C TYR A 379 4.45 -24.00 23.47
N ASP A 380 4.68 -24.98 22.59
CA ASP A 380 4.20 -24.97 21.19
C ASP A 380 2.67 -25.14 21.17
N ILE A 381 1.96 -24.03 21.37
CA ILE A 381 0.51 -23.87 21.20
C ILE A 381 0.23 -22.49 20.61
N SER A 382 -0.96 -22.30 20.01
CA SER A 382 -1.38 -20.99 19.50
C SER A 382 -1.47 -19.92 20.60
N ASP A 383 -1.30 -18.66 20.22
CA ASP A 383 -1.35 -17.51 21.16
C ASP A 383 -2.71 -17.41 21.84
N ALA A 384 -3.81 -17.58 21.09
CA ALA A 384 -5.15 -17.72 21.64
C ALA A 384 -5.32 -18.91 22.62
N SER A 385 -4.36 -19.84 22.69
CA SER A 385 -4.27 -20.90 23.72
C SER A 385 -3.32 -20.54 24.86
N LYS A 386 -2.20 -19.86 24.60
CA LYS A 386 -1.38 -19.22 25.65
C LYS A 386 -2.24 -18.26 26.49
N GLU A 387 -2.92 -17.31 25.85
CA GLU A 387 -3.87 -16.36 26.46
C GLU A 387 -4.85 -17.05 27.42
N ARG A 388 -5.53 -18.10 26.97
CA ARG A 388 -6.53 -18.83 27.77
C ARG A 388 -5.92 -19.53 28.97
N GLU A 389 -4.73 -20.13 28.83
CA GLU A 389 -4.03 -20.74 29.97
C GLU A 389 -3.46 -19.69 30.94
N ILE A 390 -3.03 -18.51 30.45
CA ILE A 390 -2.56 -17.39 31.27
C ILE A 390 -3.73 -16.80 32.07
N HIS A 391 -4.84 -16.44 31.41
CA HIS A 391 -6.07 -16.02 32.09
C HIS A 391 -6.52 -17.07 33.13
N THR A 392 -6.51 -18.35 32.78
CA THR A 392 -6.86 -19.44 33.70
C THR A 392 -5.88 -19.55 34.88
N ALA A 393 -4.59 -19.22 34.71
CA ALA A 393 -3.61 -19.18 35.81
C ALA A 393 -3.88 -18.01 36.77
N ILE A 394 -4.19 -16.83 36.23
CA ILE A 394 -4.56 -15.63 37.00
C ILE A 394 -5.88 -15.86 37.77
N GLU A 395 -6.93 -16.32 37.09
CA GLU A 395 -8.24 -16.64 37.69
C GLU A 395 -8.11 -17.61 38.88
N ARG A 396 -7.32 -18.69 38.73
CA ARG A 396 -7.09 -19.68 39.80
C ARG A 396 -6.42 -19.10 41.04
N TRP A 397 -5.57 -18.08 40.87
CA TRP A 397 -4.97 -17.36 41.99
C TRP A 397 -5.95 -16.38 42.62
N LEU A 398 -6.68 -15.60 41.81
CA LEU A 398 -7.71 -14.67 42.30
C LEU A 398 -8.81 -15.39 43.09
N ASP A 399 -9.27 -16.55 42.64
CA ASP A 399 -10.23 -17.41 43.36
C ASP A 399 -9.68 -18.07 44.65
N SER A 400 -8.39 -17.88 44.97
CA SER A 400 -7.81 -18.30 46.25
C SER A 400 -7.90 -17.22 47.35
N LEU A 401 -8.23 -15.98 46.98
CA LEU A 401 -8.33 -14.82 47.88
C LEU A 401 -9.73 -14.71 48.52
N SER A 402 -9.93 -13.76 49.45
CA SER A 402 -11.29 -13.44 49.91
C SER A 402 -12.05 -12.60 48.87
N GLU A 403 -13.39 -12.57 48.97
CA GLU A 403 -14.26 -11.85 48.02
C GLU A 403 -13.95 -10.33 47.95
N GLU A 404 -13.55 -9.74 49.08
CA GLU A 404 -13.19 -8.32 49.22
C GLU A 404 -11.78 -8.04 48.64
N GLU A 405 -10.77 -8.83 49.03
CA GLU A 405 -9.40 -8.73 48.47
C GLU A 405 -9.36 -9.02 46.96
N ARG A 406 -10.15 -9.99 46.49
CA ARG A 406 -10.23 -10.35 45.08
C ARG A 406 -10.83 -9.22 44.26
N GLN A 407 -11.90 -8.57 44.73
CA GLN A 407 -12.51 -7.46 43.99
C GLN A 407 -11.56 -6.26 43.92
N GLU A 408 -10.96 -5.85 45.04
CA GLU A 408 -10.01 -4.73 45.04
C GLU A 408 -8.80 -5.00 44.11
N LEU A 409 -8.37 -6.25 43.99
CA LEU A 409 -7.22 -6.63 43.16
C LEU A 409 -7.58 -6.82 41.68
N ASP A 410 -8.78 -7.30 41.35
CA ASP A 410 -9.29 -7.45 39.98
C ASP A 410 -9.39 -6.09 39.28
N ASP A 411 -10.00 -5.10 39.95
CA ASP A 411 -10.06 -3.71 39.48
C ASP A 411 -8.64 -3.13 39.24
N GLN A 412 -7.71 -3.34 40.18
CA GLN A 412 -6.33 -2.83 40.09
C GLN A 412 -5.45 -3.54 39.06
N LEU A 413 -5.68 -4.83 38.80
CA LEU A 413 -5.01 -5.56 37.72
C LEU A 413 -5.57 -5.16 36.35
N HIS A 414 -6.86 -4.80 36.27
CA HIS A 414 -7.43 -4.24 35.06
C HIS A 414 -6.77 -2.90 34.72
N GLU A 415 -6.75 -1.94 35.66
CA GLU A 415 -6.07 -0.64 35.48
C GLU A 415 -4.59 -0.80 35.10
N GLU A 416 -3.86 -1.70 35.76
CA GLU A 416 -2.45 -1.96 35.46
C GLU A 416 -2.23 -2.58 34.08
N PHE A 417 -3.14 -3.43 33.58
CA PHE A 417 -3.06 -3.96 32.23
C PHE A 417 -3.43 -2.92 31.16
N GLN A 418 -4.37 -2.00 31.42
CA GLN A 418 -4.68 -0.90 30.49
C GLN A 418 -3.47 0.04 30.33
N SER A 419 -2.77 0.35 31.44
CA SER A 419 -1.47 1.04 31.39
C SER A 419 -0.44 0.24 30.61
N HIS A 420 -0.23 -1.06 30.94
CA HIS A 420 0.77 -1.87 30.24
C HIS A 420 0.51 -1.99 28.73
N MET A 421 -0.75 -2.01 28.29
CA MET A 421 -1.08 -1.94 26.85
C MET A 421 -0.77 -0.56 26.24
N ALA A 422 -1.01 0.53 26.96
CA ALA A 422 -0.67 1.89 26.53
C ALA A 422 0.86 2.10 26.45
N ASP A 423 1.59 1.66 27.47
CA ASP A 423 3.06 1.74 27.58
C ASP A 423 3.79 0.95 26.47
N HIS A 424 3.11 0.01 25.80
CA HIS A 424 3.65 -0.81 24.70
C HIS A 424 2.96 -0.56 23.33
N GLN A 425 2.16 0.50 23.20
CA GLN A 425 1.30 0.76 22.02
C GLN A 425 2.04 0.61 20.69
N GLU A 426 3.21 1.24 20.56
CA GLU A 426 4.05 1.26 19.36
C GLU A 426 4.62 -0.10 18.97
N GLN A 427 4.66 -1.06 19.90
CA GLN A 427 5.14 -2.42 19.65
C GLN A 427 3.98 -3.41 19.42
N LEU A 428 2.71 -3.03 19.61
CA LEU A 428 1.57 -3.91 19.36
C LEU A 428 1.28 -4.07 17.86
N THR A 429 1.47 -3.00 17.10
CA THR A 429 1.28 -2.96 15.66
C THR A 429 2.39 -2.14 15.03
N GLN A 430 3.14 -2.79 14.16
CA GLN A 430 4.30 -2.25 13.45
C GLN A 430 4.20 -2.65 11.99
N THR A 431 4.85 -1.88 11.14
CA THR A 431 5.00 -2.14 9.71
C THR A 431 6.47 -2.38 9.41
N GLY A 432 6.80 -3.62 9.08
CA GLY A 432 8.09 -3.94 8.45
C GLY A 432 8.05 -3.55 6.97
N ILE A 433 9.20 -3.13 6.44
CA ILE A 433 9.36 -2.62 5.08
C ILE A 433 10.52 -3.38 4.43
N VAL A 434 10.31 -3.95 3.25
CA VAL A 434 11.35 -4.58 2.43
C VAL A 434 11.67 -3.69 1.24
N HIS A 435 12.95 -3.40 1.02
CA HIS A 435 13.45 -2.75 -0.20
C HIS A 435 13.78 -3.80 -1.29
N VAL A 436 13.54 -3.40 -2.54
CA VAL A 436 14.00 -4.11 -3.74
C VAL A 436 14.61 -3.08 -4.69
N GLU A 437 15.90 -3.23 -4.98
CA GLU A 437 16.64 -2.49 -6.01
C GLU A 437 16.17 -2.94 -7.40
N VAL A 438 15.98 -1.98 -8.31
CA VAL A 438 15.47 -2.18 -9.67
C VAL A 438 16.47 -1.58 -10.67
N ASP A 439 17.29 -2.42 -11.32
CA ASP A 439 18.24 -2.00 -12.40
C ASP A 439 17.75 -2.56 -13.74
N GLY A 440 16.71 -1.93 -14.29
CA GLY A 440 16.09 -2.36 -15.55
C GLY A 440 15.37 -3.71 -15.43
N ASP A 441 15.93 -4.77 -16.02
CA ASP A 441 15.32 -6.10 -15.98
C ASP A 441 15.57 -6.89 -14.67
N ASP A 442 16.66 -6.62 -13.93
CA ASP A 442 17.03 -7.31 -12.68
C ASP A 442 16.27 -6.74 -11.44
N LEU A 443 15.83 -7.63 -10.51
CA LEU A 443 15.14 -7.27 -9.25
C LEU A 443 15.86 -7.83 -8.02
N THR A 444 16.61 -6.99 -7.29
CA THR A 444 17.46 -7.44 -6.16
C THR A 444 16.88 -7.07 -4.80
N VAL A 445 16.79 -8.03 -3.86
CA VAL A 445 16.36 -7.75 -2.47
C VAL A 445 17.42 -6.95 -1.73
N GLY A 446 17.04 -5.78 -1.22
CA GLY A 446 17.86 -4.93 -0.37
C GLY A 446 17.69 -5.22 1.13
N GLU A 447 17.92 -4.20 1.96
CA GLU A 447 17.76 -4.29 3.41
C GLU A 447 16.27 -4.16 3.84
N THR A 448 15.99 -4.28 5.15
CA THR A 448 14.61 -4.14 5.68
C THR A 448 14.53 -3.28 6.94
N GLY A 449 13.56 -2.37 6.98
CA GLY A 449 13.30 -1.51 8.13
C GLY A 449 12.01 -1.89 8.88
N THR A 450 11.72 -1.19 9.97
CA THR A 450 10.44 -1.31 10.70
C THR A 450 10.04 0.01 11.36
N VAL A 451 8.78 0.42 11.16
CA VAL A 451 8.17 1.58 11.80
C VAL A 451 6.94 1.18 12.64
N PRO A 452 6.63 1.86 13.75
CA PRO A 452 5.35 1.69 14.45
C PRO A 452 4.12 2.06 13.60
N GLY A 453 2.98 1.45 13.91
CA GLY A 453 1.69 1.72 13.25
C GLY A 453 1.50 1.03 11.89
N GLU A 454 0.45 1.45 11.20
CA GLU A 454 0.02 0.94 9.88
C GLU A 454 -0.01 2.09 8.85
N PRO A 455 0.58 1.94 7.64
CA PRO A 455 0.43 2.89 6.53
C PRO A 455 -0.99 2.85 5.95
N LEU A 456 -1.44 3.95 5.34
CA LEU A 456 -2.78 4.07 4.75
C LEU A 456 -2.92 3.29 3.42
N ASN A 457 -2.01 3.56 2.48
CA ASN A 457 -2.04 3.25 1.05
C ASN A 457 -0.66 3.60 0.44
N GLN A 458 -0.50 3.55 -0.89
CA GLN A 458 0.77 3.96 -1.53
C GLN A 458 1.15 5.44 -1.25
N PHE A 459 0.17 6.29 -0.92
CA PHE A 459 0.28 7.54 -0.14
C PHE A 459 1.28 7.65 1.01
N ALA A 460 1.33 6.61 1.83
CA ALA A 460 2.09 6.69 3.07
C ALA A 460 3.61 6.77 2.80
N LEU A 461 4.07 6.27 1.65
CA LEU A 461 5.48 6.14 1.28
C LEU A 461 5.84 7.10 0.14
N ASP A 462 6.99 7.75 0.25
CA ASP A 462 7.66 8.51 -0.83
C ASP A 462 9.18 8.47 -0.66
N GLU A 463 9.92 8.39 -1.77
CA GLU A 463 11.39 8.41 -1.77
C GLU A 463 11.91 9.79 -2.24
N TYR A 464 12.68 10.48 -1.39
CA TYR A 464 13.13 11.85 -1.62
C TYR A 464 14.55 12.09 -1.09
N GLU A 465 15.44 12.61 -1.95
CA GLU A 465 16.86 12.93 -1.68
C GLU A 465 17.67 11.86 -0.92
N GLY A 466 17.36 10.58 -1.12
CA GLY A 466 18.02 9.44 -0.44
C GLY A 466 17.35 9.00 0.87
N THR A 467 16.12 9.46 1.12
CA THR A 467 15.31 9.06 2.27
C THR A 467 13.99 8.41 1.83
N LEU A 468 13.52 7.41 2.57
CA LEU A 468 12.16 6.92 2.48
C LEU A 468 11.32 7.55 3.60
N ARG A 469 10.28 8.30 3.22
CA ARG A 469 9.35 8.99 4.11
C ARG A 469 8.11 8.13 4.30
N VAL A 470 7.74 7.80 5.54
CA VAL A 470 6.68 6.82 5.85
C VAL A 470 5.69 7.34 6.91
N ALA A 471 4.45 7.61 6.51
CA ALA A 471 3.37 8.08 7.39
C ALA A 471 2.45 6.95 7.84
N THR A 472 2.24 6.79 9.16
CA THR A 472 1.43 5.70 9.74
C THR A 472 0.41 6.17 10.78
N THR A 473 -0.64 5.38 10.99
CA THR A 473 -1.52 5.45 12.16
C THR A 473 -1.14 4.37 13.16
N ILE A 474 -0.85 4.73 14.41
CA ILE A 474 -0.71 3.75 15.50
C ILE A 474 -2.09 3.56 16.16
N PRO A 475 -2.67 2.33 16.17
CA PRO A 475 -3.97 2.07 16.78
C PRO A 475 -4.01 2.34 18.29
N ARG A 476 -5.20 2.65 18.82
CA ARG A 476 -5.46 2.77 20.27
C ARG A 476 -5.06 1.51 21.04
N ALA A 477 -4.28 1.64 22.11
CA ALA A 477 -3.91 0.53 22.99
C ALA A 477 -4.18 0.85 24.46
N GLY A 478 -5.07 0.09 25.09
CA GLY A 478 -5.46 0.30 26.49
C GLY A 478 -6.01 1.70 26.75
N ASP A 479 -5.34 2.44 27.63
CA ASP A 479 -5.66 3.84 27.94
C ASP A 479 -5.05 4.85 26.93
N ALA A 480 -4.20 4.42 26.00
CA ALA A 480 -3.65 5.30 24.96
C ALA A 480 -4.63 5.52 23.80
N GLU A 481 -4.73 6.78 23.37
CA GLU A 481 -5.46 7.16 22.17
C GLU A 481 -4.60 6.89 20.92
N SER A 482 -5.19 6.85 19.72
CA SER A 482 -4.39 6.65 18.50
C SER A 482 -3.56 7.90 18.20
N VAL A 483 -2.38 7.70 17.61
CA VAL A 483 -1.48 8.78 17.18
C VAL A 483 -1.09 8.55 15.73
N ASN A 484 -0.83 9.63 14.99
CA ASN A 484 -0.36 9.58 13.62
C ASN A 484 1.04 10.15 13.57
N ASN A 485 1.95 9.40 12.97
CA ASN A 485 3.38 9.72 12.96
C ASN A 485 3.89 9.65 11.52
N LEU A 486 4.97 10.37 11.23
CA LEU A 486 5.72 10.29 9.99
C LEU A 486 7.17 10.02 10.34
N TYR A 487 7.73 8.99 9.71
CA TYR A 487 9.10 8.53 9.92
C TYR A 487 9.96 8.85 8.71
N VAL A 488 11.22 9.18 8.93
CA VAL A 488 12.25 9.28 7.89
C VAL A 488 13.23 8.14 8.08
N LEU A 489 13.48 7.40 7.00
CA LEU A 489 14.46 6.31 6.93
C LEU A 489 15.48 6.63 5.83
N ASP A 490 16.70 6.11 5.92
CA ASP A 490 17.63 6.04 4.77
C ASP A 490 17.02 5.13 3.67
N SER A 491 17.07 5.53 2.40
CA SER A 491 16.38 4.77 1.33
C SER A 491 17.13 3.51 0.86
N GLU A 492 18.43 3.38 1.15
CA GLU A 492 19.24 2.17 0.89
C GLU A 492 19.21 1.19 2.08
N THR A 493 19.44 1.66 3.32
CA THR A 493 19.56 0.77 4.50
C THR A 493 18.26 0.54 5.25
N LEU A 494 17.28 1.44 5.11
CA LEU A 494 16.07 1.51 5.94
C LEU A 494 16.34 1.66 7.45
N ASP A 495 17.53 2.14 7.84
CA ASP A 495 17.78 2.72 9.16
C ASP A 495 16.86 3.92 9.38
N ARG A 496 16.30 4.07 10.59
CA ARG A 496 15.36 5.16 10.90
C ARG A 496 16.10 6.37 11.48
N GLU A 497 16.21 7.43 10.68
CA GLU A 497 16.91 8.67 11.05
C GLU A 497 16.11 9.53 12.05
N ASP A 498 14.84 9.89 11.76
CA ASP A 498 14.02 10.72 12.65
C ASP A 498 12.48 10.53 12.49
N GLU A 499 11.69 11.21 13.31
CA GLU A 499 10.22 11.07 13.41
C GLU A 499 9.45 12.36 13.79
N VAL A 500 8.41 12.70 13.02
CA VAL A 500 7.37 13.67 13.41
C VAL A 500 6.20 12.93 14.03
N THR A 501 5.93 13.14 15.33
CA THR A 501 4.99 12.33 16.10
C THR A 501 3.81 13.10 16.67
N GLY A 502 2.72 12.39 16.97
CA GLY A 502 1.57 12.93 17.71
C GLY A 502 0.60 13.79 16.88
N MET A 503 0.63 13.69 15.55
CA MET A 503 -0.39 14.32 14.70
C MET A 503 -1.76 13.64 14.95
N GLY A 504 -2.81 14.45 15.07
CA GLY A 504 -4.19 13.96 15.22
C GLY A 504 -4.41 13.00 16.39
N GLU A 505 -4.19 13.44 17.65
CA GLU A 505 -4.56 12.67 18.85
C GLU A 505 -6.00 12.12 18.75
N ASP A 506 -6.14 10.80 18.94
CA ASP A 506 -7.39 10.03 18.82
C ASP A 506 -8.02 10.00 17.42
N GLN A 507 -7.20 10.16 16.36
CA GLN A 507 -7.61 10.13 14.95
C GLN A 507 -6.77 9.11 14.15
N ARG A 508 -7.09 8.95 12.87
CA ARG A 508 -6.29 8.19 11.89
C ARG A 508 -5.96 9.06 10.67
N ILE A 509 -4.92 8.73 9.93
CA ILE A 509 -4.62 9.29 8.61
C ILE A 509 -5.78 8.97 7.63
N PHE A 510 -6.11 9.91 6.76
CA PHE A 510 -7.08 9.77 5.66
C PHE A 510 -6.53 10.22 4.30
N ALA A 511 -5.57 11.16 4.28
CA ALA A 511 -4.74 11.42 3.09
C ALA A 511 -3.32 11.87 3.47
N VAL A 512 -2.37 11.66 2.55
CA VAL A 512 -0.96 12.09 2.64
C VAL A 512 -0.55 12.57 1.24
N ARG A 513 0.33 13.58 1.15
CA ARG A 513 0.80 14.11 -0.14
C ARG A 513 2.19 14.71 0.02
N TYR A 514 3.19 14.06 -0.56
CA TYR A 514 4.58 14.52 -0.55
C TYR A 514 4.88 15.37 -1.79
N VAL A 515 5.42 16.57 -1.59
CA VAL A 515 5.64 17.59 -2.62
C VAL A 515 7.03 18.21 -2.40
N GLY A 516 8.07 17.49 -2.83
CA GLY A 516 9.46 17.92 -2.63
C GLY A 516 9.82 18.02 -1.15
N ASP A 517 10.18 19.22 -0.71
CA ASP A 517 10.55 19.58 0.67
C ASP A 517 9.35 19.62 1.64
N THR A 518 8.12 19.41 1.19
CA THR A 518 6.92 19.51 2.03
C THR A 518 6.08 18.23 2.01
N ALA A 519 5.46 17.85 3.13
CA ALA A 519 4.38 16.86 3.15
C ALA A 519 3.10 17.45 3.78
N TYR A 520 1.97 17.13 3.16
CA TYR A 520 0.64 17.49 3.63
C TYR A 520 -0.09 16.25 4.14
N LEU A 521 -0.60 16.29 5.37
CA LEU A 521 -1.31 15.16 5.99
C LEU A 521 -2.70 15.57 6.45
N ILE A 522 -3.65 14.67 6.26
CA ILE A 522 -5.05 14.80 6.65
C ILE A 522 -5.36 13.68 7.62
N THR A 523 -5.86 14.01 8.81
CA THR A 523 -6.30 13.03 9.81
C THR A 523 -7.76 13.26 10.15
N PHE A 524 -8.55 12.22 10.46
CA PHE A 524 -9.96 12.46 10.76
C PHE A 524 -10.57 11.49 11.76
N ARG A 525 -11.60 12.03 12.43
CA ARG A 525 -12.62 11.27 13.16
C ARG A 525 -13.97 11.98 13.26
N GLN A 526 -13.97 13.31 13.43
CA GLN A 526 -15.18 14.17 13.48
C GLN A 526 -14.94 15.61 12.99
N VAL A 527 -13.69 16.07 13.03
CA VAL A 527 -13.13 17.31 12.48
C VAL A 527 -11.79 16.91 11.88
N ASP A 528 -11.40 17.49 10.75
CA ASP A 528 -10.15 17.18 10.03
C ASP A 528 -9.10 18.27 10.32
N PRO A 529 -7.94 17.95 10.92
CA PRO A 529 -6.75 18.77 10.89
C PRO A 529 -5.89 18.42 9.66
N PHE A 530 -5.77 19.39 8.76
CA PHE A 530 -4.73 19.46 7.73
C PHE A 530 -3.42 19.90 8.39
N TYR A 531 -2.38 19.08 8.26
CA TYR A 531 -1.03 19.32 8.77
C TYR A 531 -0.05 19.63 7.63
N VAL A 532 0.93 20.49 7.92
CA VAL A 532 2.06 20.77 7.02
C VAL A 532 3.37 20.39 7.73
N VAL A 533 4.17 19.53 7.10
CA VAL A 533 5.46 19.04 7.60
C VAL A 533 6.56 19.43 6.61
N ASP A 534 7.69 19.93 7.12
CA ASP A 534 8.85 20.41 6.39
C ASP A 534 9.98 19.37 6.33
N PHE A 535 10.76 19.43 5.26
CA PHE A 535 11.94 18.61 4.96
C PHE A 535 13.03 19.45 4.25
N GLU A 536 13.23 20.75 4.58
CA GLU A 536 14.32 21.58 4.02
C GLU A 536 15.70 20.94 4.30
N GLU A 537 15.83 20.25 5.43
CA GLU A 537 16.87 19.24 5.69
C GLU A 537 16.17 17.86 5.75
N PRO A 538 16.29 16.98 4.73
CA PRO A 538 15.45 15.78 4.60
C PRO A 538 15.45 14.79 5.77
N THR A 539 16.48 14.81 6.62
CA THR A 539 16.65 13.93 7.79
C THR A 539 16.38 14.61 9.14
N ASP A 540 15.83 15.83 9.17
CA ASP A 540 15.49 16.60 10.39
C ASP A 540 14.13 17.31 10.21
N PRO A 541 13.01 16.55 10.09
CA PRO A 541 11.71 17.08 9.65
C PRO A 541 10.96 17.86 10.75
N GLU A 542 10.42 19.04 10.42
CA GLU A 542 9.66 19.88 11.37
C GLU A 542 8.15 19.95 11.05
N LEU A 543 7.29 19.79 12.07
CA LEU A 543 5.85 20.09 11.93
C LEU A 543 5.63 21.61 11.98
N LEU A 544 5.20 22.20 10.85
CA LEU A 544 5.03 23.66 10.72
C LEU A 544 3.65 24.15 11.19
N GLY A 545 2.57 23.49 10.76
CA GLY A 545 1.21 24.04 10.87
C GLY A 545 0.09 23.00 11.03
N GLU A 546 -1.06 23.45 11.54
CA GLU A 546 -2.30 22.67 11.71
C GLU A 546 -3.55 23.54 11.48
N LEU A 547 -4.41 23.15 10.54
CA LEU A 547 -5.68 23.81 10.19
C LEU A 547 -6.88 22.87 10.37
N LYS A 548 -7.83 23.21 11.26
CA LYS A 548 -8.97 22.34 11.65
C LYS A 548 -10.29 22.72 10.99
N LEU A 549 -10.89 21.80 10.25
CA LEU A 549 -12.06 22.02 9.37
C LEU A 549 -13.17 20.94 9.48
N PRO A 550 -14.40 21.25 9.04
CA PRO A 550 -15.45 20.25 8.82
C PRO A 550 -15.31 19.55 7.46
N GLY A 551 -15.78 18.30 7.43
CA GLY A 551 -15.52 17.34 6.34
C GLY A 551 -14.26 16.51 6.62
N PHE A 552 -13.81 15.77 5.61
CA PHE A 552 -12.46 15.23 5.53
C PHE A 552 -12.02 15.12 4.07
N SER A 553 -10.71 15.22 3.80
CA SER A 553 -10.16 14.95 2.47
C SER A 553 -9.75 13.47 2.31
N THR A 554 -10.10 12.85 1.19
CA THR A 554 -9.58 11.55 0.72
C THR A 554 -8.40 11.74 -0.24
N TYR A 555 -8.32 12.90 -0.88
CA TYR A 555 -7.27 13.28 -1.81
C TYR A 555 -6.73 14.69 -1.54
N LEU A 556 -5.44 14.90 -1.79
CA LEU A 556 -4.77 16.20 -1.84
C LEU A 556 -3.99 16.34 -3.16
N HIS A 557 -4.04 17.51 -3.81
CA HIS A 557 -3.33 17.83 -5.04
C HIS A 557 -2.68 19.24 -4.96
N PRO A 558 -1.34 19.39 -5.09
CA PRO A 558 -0.69 20.69 -5.16
C PRO A 558 -1.07 21.38 -6.46
N VAL A 559 -1.75 22.52 -6.34
CA VAL A 559 -2.08 23.39 -7.48
C VAL A 559 -0.80 24.10 -7.93
N ASP A 560 -0.04 24.59 -6.94
CA ASP A 560 1.26 25.23 -7.03
C ASP A 560 1.97 25.13 -5.65
N ASN A 561 3.05 25.89 -5.44
CA ASN A 561 3.83 25.89 -4.20
C ASN A 561 3.17 26.67 -3.04
N GLU A 562 2.09 27.43 -3.30
CA GLU A 562 1.39 28.26 -2.30
C GLU A 562 -0.04 27.72 -2.04
N THR A 563 -0.51 26.72 -2.80
CA THR A 563 -1.91 26.24 -2.78
C THR A 563 -2.06 24.72 -2.94
N VAL A 564 -2.83 24.08 -2.06
CA VAL A 564 -3.21 22.64 -2.15
C VAL A 564 -4.73 22.48 -2.29
N LEU A 565 -5.18 21.64 -3.21
CA LEU A 565 -6.58 21.26 -3.40
C LEU A 565 -6.88 19.93 -2.70
N GLY A 566 -7.74 19.96 -1.67
CA GLY A 566 -8.33 18.76 -1.08
C GLY A 566 -9.63 18.35 -1.78
N ILE A 567 -9.84 17.05 -2.00
CA ILE A 567 -11.13 16.46 -2.40
C ILE A 567 -11.52 15.41 -1.36
N GLY A 568 -12.81 15.31 -1.02
CA GLY A 568 -13.33 14.28 -0.10
C GLY A 568 -14.83 14.46 0.20
N GLU A 569 -15.23 14.33 1.47
CA GLU A 569 -16.64 14.36 1.89
C GLU A 569 -16.89 15.33 3.05
N GLU A 570 -18.00 16.09 3.01
CA GLU A 570 -18.65 16.60 4.21
C GLU A 570 -20.12 16.18 4.24
N GLY A 571 -20.50 15.40 5.25
CA GLY A 571 -21.92 15.14 5.57
C GLY A 571 -22.67 14.33 4.51
N ARG A 572 -21.97 13.45 3.78
CA ARG A 572 -22.43 12.68 2.60
C ARG A 572 -22.64 13.53 1.35
N GLN A 573 -21.87 14.60 1.21
CA GLN A 573 -21.76 15.40 -0.01
C GLN A 573 -20.27 15.53 -0.37
N VAL A 574 -19.94 15.32 -1.65
CA VAL A 574 -18.58 15.51 -2.16
C VAL A 574 -18.14 16.96 -1.93
N LYS A 575 -16.92 17.14 -1.41
CA LYS A 575 -16.34 18.42 -1.05
C LYS A 575 -15.02 18.63 -1.79
N ALA A 576 -14.79 19.85 -2.25
CA ALA A 576 -13.48 20.36 -2.67
C ALA A 576 -13.08 21.55 -1.78
N VAL A 577 -11.79 21.67 -1.46
CA VAL A 577 -11.24 22.73 -0.57
C VAL A 577 -9.92 23.23 -1.14
N LEU A 578 -9.75 24.56 -1.25
CA LEU A 578 -8.44 25.16 -1.47
C LEU A 578 -7.82 25.55 -0.13
N PHE A 579 -6.69 24.92 0.20
CA PHE A 579 -5.82 25.29 1.31
C PHE A 579 -4.78 26.32 0.81
N ASP A 580 -4.71 27.47 1.47
CA ASP A 580 -3.64 28.45 1.29
C ASP A 580 -2.50 28.09 2.25
N VAL A 581 -1.32 27.82 1.68
CA VAL A 581 -0.10 27.44 2.40
C VAL A 581 1.04 28.44 2.16
N THR A 582 0.71 29.67 1.73
CA THR A 582 1.67 30.78 1.55
C THR A 582 2.46 31.10 2.83
N ASP A 583 1.85 30.88 4.00
CA ASP A 583 2.56 30.74 5.28
C ASP A 583 2.26 29.32 5.83
N PRO A 584 3.16 28.34 5.65
CA PRO A 584 2.91 26.96 6.06
C PRO A 584 2.85 26.78 7.59
N THR A 585 3.13 27.84 8.38
CA THR A 585 3.00 27.85 9.84
C THR A 585 1.64 28.32 10.34
N ASP A 586 0.82 28.95 9.48
CA ASP A 586 -0.54 29.41 9.77
C ASP A 586 -1.47 29.18 8.54
N PRO A 587 -1.59 27.92 8.04
CA PRO A 587 -2.35 27.63 6.82
C PRO A 587 -3.83 27.99 6.95
N GLU A 588 -4.42 28.58 5.90
CA GLU A 588 -5.81 29.03 5.87
C GLU A 588 -6.64 28.28 4.81
N VAL A 589 -7.98 28.44 4.83
CA VAL A 589 -8.85 28.04 3.70
C VAL A 589 -9.02 29.23 2.78
N GLY A 590 -8.67 29.07 1.51
CA GLY A 590 -8.98 30.02 0.45
C GLY A 590 -10.49 30.00 0.12
N ASP A 591 -11.02 28.84 -0.25
CA ASP A 591 -12.44 28.64 -0.57
C ASP A 591 -12.85 27.16 -0.45
N ASP A 592 -14.15 26.88 -0.30
CA ASP A 592 -14.70 25.50 -0.25
C ASP A 592 -16.01 25.30 -1.04
N LEU A 593 -16.08 24.18 -1.77
CA LEU A 593 -17.19 23.83 -2.66
C LEU A 593 -17.84 22.51 -2.22
N LEU A 594 -19.12 22.57 -1.84
CA LEU A 594 -19.96 21.41 -1.58
C LEU A 594 -20.80 21.04 -2.81
N VAL A 595 -20.72 19.78 -3.23
CA VAL A 595 -21.41 19.23 -4.39
C VAL A 595 -22.55 18.31 -3.93
N ASP A 596 -23.75 18.48 -4.50
CA ASP A 596 -24.90 17.61 -4.24
C ASP A 596 -24.78 16.27 -5.00
N ALA A 597 -23.82 15.45 -4.55
CA ALA A 597 -23.53 14.09 -4.97
C ALA A 597 -22.87 13.34 -3.79
N GLY A 598 -23.17 12.05 -3.62
CA GLY A 598 -22.72 11.27 -2.46
C GLY A 598 -21.39 10.53 -2.61
N TRP A 599 -20.70 10.67 -3.76
CA TRP A 599 -19.48 9.91 -4.10
C TRP A 599 -18.76 10.51 -5.31
N SER A 600 -17.42 10.48 -5.32
CA SER A 600 -16.57 10.82 -6.46
C SER A 600 -15.81 9.59 -6.98
N ALA A 601 -15.58 9.51 -8.29
CA ALA A 601 -14.69 8.49 -8.87
C ALA A 601 -13.22 8.63 -8.42
N ILE A 602 -12.86 9.78 -7.81
CA ILE A 602 -11.56 10.00 -7.16
C ILE A 602 -11.42 9.12 -5.92
N ASP A 603 -12.51 8.87 -5.17
CA ASP A 603 -12.52 8.03 -3.95
C ASP A 603 -12.28 6.53 -4.25
N GLU A 604 -12.39 6.11 -5.51
CA GLU A 604 -12.09 4.74 -5.96
C GLU A 604 -10.73 4.63 -6.67
N SER A 605 -10.26 5.70 -7.32
CA SER A 605 -9.04 5.66 -8.13
C SER A 605 -8.59 7.06 -8.56
N HIS A 606 -7.35 7.41 -8.20
CA HIS A 606 -6.78 8.72 -8.46
C HIS A 606 -6.73 9.18 -9.92
N HIS A 607 -6.65 8.26 -10.87
CA HIS A 607 -6.60 8.59 -12.30
C HIS A 607 -7.90 9.24 -12.83
N ALA A 608 -8.94 9.29 -11.98
CA ALA A 608 -10.19 10.03 -12.19
C ALA A 608 -10.03 11.56 -12.13
N PHE A 609 -9.06 12.07 -11.35
CA PHE A 609 -8.79 13.50 -11.27
C PHE A 609 -8.02 14.00 -12.51
N LEU A 610 -8.33 15.23 -12.93
CA LEU A 610 -7.62 15.95 -13.99
C LEU A 610 -7.60 17.44 -13.65
N MET A 611 -6.43 18.06 -13.74
CA MET A 611 -6.28 19.53 -13.74
C MET A 611 -5.80 19.99 -15.12
N ASP A 612 -6.42 21.04 -15.67
CA ASP A 612 -5.96 21.72 -16.89
C ASP A 612 -5.40 23.10 -16.56
N ARG A 613 -4.09 23.14 -16.28
CA ARG A 613 -3.35 24.37 -15.96
C ARG A 613 -3.28 25.38 -17.12
N ARG A 614 -3.80 25.08 -18.33
CA ARG A 614 -4.00 26.10 -19.39
C ARG A 614 -5.25 26.95 -19.14
N HIS A 615 -6.30 26.33 -18.60
CA HIS A 615 -7.61 26.96 -18.41
C HIS A 615 -7.92 27.33 -16.96
N GLU A 616 -7.01 27.03 -16.03
CA GLU A 616 -7.18 27.26 -14.58
C GLU A 616 -8.43 26.55 -14.02
N VAL A 617 -8.68 25.33 -14.53
CA VAL A 617 -9.77 24.44 -14.09
C VAL A 617 -9.29 23.06 -13.64
N PHE A 618 -10.07 22.39 -12.80
CA PHE A 618 -10.02 20.93 -12.61
C PHE A 618 -11.36 20.25 -12.89
N PHE A 619 -11.30 18.95 -13.13
CA PHE A 619 -12.45 18.09 -13.36
C PHE A 619 -12.77 17.27 -12.11
N LEU A 620 -14.00 17.39 -11.63
CA LEU A 620 -14.52 16.67 -10.47
C LEU A 620 -15.65 15.72 -10.91
N PRO A 621 -15.40 14.40 -11.02
CA PRO A 621 -16.44 13.42 -11.26
C PRO A 621 -17.32 13.27 -10.01
N ALA A 622 -18.64 13.27 -10.21
CA ALA A 622 -19.65 13.26 -9.16
C ALA A 622 -20.85 12.41 -9.61
N GLU A 623 -20.88 11.13 -9.20
CA GLU A 623 -21.84 10.12 -9.69
C GLU A 623 -21.91 10.02 -11.23
N ASN A 624 -23.00 10.46 -11.86
CA ASN A 624 -23.19 10.50 -13.33
C ASN A 624 -22.98 11.90 -13.92
N ARG A 625 -22.34 12.80 -13.17
CA ARG A 625 -22.00 14.17 -13.58
C ARG A 625 -20.49 14.39 -13.55
N GLY A 626 -20.01 15.22 -14.45
CA GLY A 626 -18.66 15.78 -14.42
C GLY A 626 -18.73 17.28 -14.22
N LEU A 627 -18.20 17.79 -13.11
CA LEU A 627 -18.09 19.23 -12.90
C LEU A 627 -16.75 19.73 -13.42
N VAL A 628 -16.77 20.85 -14.14
CA VAL A 628 -15.58 21.65 -14.40
C VAL A 628 -15.58 22.80 -13.41
N VAL A 629 -14.54 22.87 -12.58
CA VAL A 629 -14.40 23.84 -11.50
C VAL A 629 -13.20 24.73 -11.82
N ASP A 630 -13.46 26.02 -12.00
CA ASP A 630 -12.46 27.08 -12.10
C ASP A 630 -11.87 27.33 -10.71
N TYR A 631 -10.54 27.40 -10.62
CA TYR A 631 -9.79 27.68 -9.40
C TYR A 631 -9.05 29.04 -9.46
N SER A 632 -9.29 29.84 -10.51
CA SER A 632 -8.52 31.03 -10.82
C SER A 632 -8.68 32.13 -9.77
N GLY A 633 -7.55 32.62 -9.26
CA GLY A 633 -7.54 33.64 -8.21
C GLY A 633 -8.09 33.18 -6.86
N GLY A 634 -8.08 31.88 -6.56
CA GLY A 634 -8.33 31.33 -5.22
C GLY A 634 -9.80 31.24 -4.81
N GLN A 635 -10.71 31.00 -5.76
CA GLN A 635 -12.14 30.69 -5.52
C GLN A 635 -12.52 29.43 -6.31
N LEU A 636 -13.54 28.70 -5.87
CA LEU A 636 -14.00 27.45 -6.50
C LEU A 636 -15.35 27.63 -7.22
N ASP A 637 -15.31 28.12 -8.45
CA ASP A 637 -16.52 28.40 -9.26
C ASP A 637 -16.81 27.26 -10.27
N VAL A 638 -17.99 26.64 -10.18
CA VAL A 638 -18.42 25.61 -11.16
C VAL A 638 -18.81 26.29 -12.48
N VAL A 639 -17.91 26.22 -13.47
CA VAL A 639 -18.12 26.81 -14.80
C VAL A 639 -18.92 25.91 -15.74
N MET A 640 -18.88 24.58 -15.55
CA MET A 640 -19.70 23.64 -16.32
C MET A 640 -20.15 22.43 -15.49
N ASP A 641 -21.35 21.93 -15.79
CA ASP A 641 -21.97 20.73 -15.21
C ASP A 641 -22.37 19.79 -16.36
N ILE A 642 -21.71 18.64 -16.45
CA ILE A 642 -21.79 17.71 -17.58
C ILE A 642 -22.55 16.45 -17.15
N GLU A 643 -23.85 16.40 -17.43
CA GLU A 643 -24.67 15.20 -17.23
C GLU A 643 -24.31 14.10 -18.27
N ALA A 644 -24.08 12.88 -17.81
CA ALA A 644 -23.84 11.68 -18.60
C ALA A 644 -24.93 10.61 -18.38
N GLU A 645 -25.07 9.66 -19.32
CA GLU A 645 -26.01 8.54 -19.21
C GLU A 645 -25.56 7.47 -18.20
N ASN A 646 -24.24 7.33 -17.99
CA ASN A 646 -23.61 6.43 -17.03
C ASN A 646 -22.82 7.20 -15.95
N ARG A 647 -22.24 6.45 -14.99
CA ARG A 647 -21.23 6.97 -14.06
C ARG A 647 -20.03 7.53 -14.82
N VAL A 648 -19.59 8.73 -14.44
CA VAL A 648 -18.39 9.37 -14.97
C VAL A 648 -17.16 8.78 -14.27
N SER A 649 -16.18 8.27 -15.01
CA SER A 649 -15.00 7.60 -14.43
C SER A 649 -13.67 8.29 -14.70
N ARG A 650 -13.53 9.01 -15.81
CA ARG A 650 -12.29 9.71 -16.23
C ARG A 650 -12.61 10.99 -17.01
N ALA A 651 -11.65 11.89 -17.06
CA ALA A 651 -11.55 12.91 -18.10
C ALA A 651 -10.12 13.04 -18.62
N ARG A 652 -9.97 13.62 -19.82
CA ARG A 652 -8.70 14.00 -20.47
C ARG A 652 -8.90 15.28 -21.30
N TYR A 653 -7.91 16.15 -21.42
CA TYR A 653 -7.93 17.21 -22.43
C TYR A 653 -7.26 16.73 -23.73
N VAL A 654 -7.73 17.24 -24.87
CA VAL A 654 -7.11 17.13 -26.20
C VAL A 654 -7.19 18.52 -26.83
N ASP A 655 -6.05 19.20 -26.96
CA ASP A 655 -6.00 20.64 -27.16
C ASP A 655 -7.02 21.36 -26.26
N ASP A 656 -7.76 22.33 -26.77
CA ASP A 656 -8.72 23.11 -25.98
C ASP A 656 -10.11 22.43 -25.89
N TYR A 657 -10.14 21.09 -25.96
CA TYR A 657 -11.33 20.27 -25.73
C TYR A 657 -11.14 19.36 -24.51
N LEU A 658 -12.22 19.16 -23.75
CA LEU A 658 -12.30 18.23 -22.63
C LEU A 658 -13.13 17.01 -23.03
N TYR A 659 -12.53 15.83 -22.90
CA TYR A 659 -13.15 14.53 -23.12
C TYR A 659 -13.53 13.94 -21.76
N VAL A 660 -14.80 13.61 -21.58
CA VAL A 660 -15.33 12.97 -20.37
C VAL A 660 -15.80 11.56 -20.72
N PHE A 661 -15.35 10.58 -19.95
CA PHE A 661 -15.57 9.15 -20.20
C PHE A 661 -16.56 8.59 -19.17
N ALA A 662 -17.69 8.05 -19.64
CA ALA A 662 -18.80 7.60 -18.81
C ALA A 662 -19.45 6.32 -19.36
N GLY A 663 -18.95 5.15 -18.95
CA GLY A 663 -19.41 3.86 -19.47
C GLY A 663 -19.18 3.76 -20.98
N ASP A 664 -20.22 3.45 -21.75
CA ASP A 664 -20.18 3.44 -23.21
C ASP A 664 -20.27 4.83 -23.87
N GLU A 665 -20.35 5.93 -23.09
CA GLU A 665 -20.42 7.31 -23.57
C GLU A 665 -19.07 8.04 -23.46
N ILE A 666 -18.64 8.72 -24.53
CA ILE A 666 -17.60 9.77 -24.49
C ILE A 666 -18.24 11.11 -24.87
N ILE A 667 -18.13 12.09 -23.97
CA ILE A 667 -18.65 13.45 -24.13
C ILE A 667 -17.49 14.39 -24.44
N VAL A 668 -17.65 15.27 -25.44
CA VAL A 668 -16.64 16.28 -25.81
C VAL A 668 -17.18 17.68 -25.56
N VAL A 669 -16.40 18.50 -24.88
CA VAL A 669 -16.67 19.89 -24.52
C VAL A 669 -15.58 20.80 -25.08
N ASP A 670 -15.95 21.93 -25.67
CA ASP A 670 -15.01 23.02 -26.00
C ASP A 670 -14.72 23.83 -24.73
N GLN A 671 -13.45 23.91 -24.31
CA GLN A 671 -13.04 24.61 -23.08
C GLN A 671 -12.97 26.13 -23.23
N THR A 672 -13.10 26.65 -24.46
CA THR A 672 -13.07 28.10 -24.74
C THR A 672 -14.46 28.73 -24.75
N GLU A 673 -15.50 27.96 -25.10
CA GLU A 673 -16.90 28.39 -25.04
C GLU A 673 -17.72 27.69 -23.93
N TRP A 674 -17.16 26.65 -23.28
CA TRP A 674 -17.84 25.75 -22.32
C TRP A 674 -19.16 25.14 -22.86
N GLU A 675 -19.15 24.76 -24.14
CA GLU A 675 -20.28 24.08 -24.80
C GLU A 675 -19.94 22.61 -25.15
N ARG A 676 -20.93 21.71 -24.98
CA ARG A 676 -20.83 20.28 -25.35
C ARG A 676 -20.95 20.13 -26.87
N VAL A 677 -19.82 19.93 -27.55
CA VAL A 677 -19.73 19.89 -29.03
C VAL A 677 -20.08 18.53 -29.62
N LYS A 678 -19.72 17.42 -28.95
CA LYS A 678 -19.97 16.06 -29.46
C LYS A 678 -20.30 15.06 -28.36
N THR A 679 -20.89 13.95 -28.76
CA THR A 679 -21.05 12.75 -27.95
C THR A 679 -20.85 11.54 -28.87
N LEU A 680 -19.99 10.62 -28.46
CA LEU A 680 -19.65 9.39 -29.15
C LEU A 680 -20.12 8.24 -28.26
N GLN A 681 -21.10 7.47 -28.74
CA GLN A 681 -21.47 6.19 -28.12
C GLN A 681 -20.59 5.08 -28.69
N LEU A 682 -20.12 4.20 -27.81
CA LEU A 682 -19.24 3.07 -28.11
C LEU A 682 -20.06 1.77 -28.20
N GLY A 683 -19.54 0.75 -28.87
CA GLY A 683 -20.23 -0.54 -29.05
C GLY A 683 -21.49 -0.53 -29.95
N GLU A 684 -22.03 0.63 -30.32
CA GLU A 684 -23.04 0.72 -31.39
C GLU A 684 -22.40 0.45 -32.76
N GLU A 685 -22.54 -0.79 -33.27
CA GLU A 685 -22.35 -1.08 -34.71
C GLU A 685 -23.07 -0.01 -35.55
N SER A 686 -22.39 0.57 -36.54
CA SER A 686 -22.93 1.64 -37.39
C SER A 686 -24.09 1.14 -38.27
N ARG A 687 -25.33 1.24 -37.75
CA ARG A 687 -26.58 0.74 -38.36
C ARG A 687 -27.11 1.56 -39.55
N ASP A 688 -26.23 2.03 -40.43
CA ASP A 688 -26.60 2.58 -41.74
C ASP A 688 -25.51 2.27 -42.80
N GLY A 689 -25.67 1.14 -43.52
CA GLY A 689 -24.78 0.64 -44.58
C GLY A 689 -25.47 -0.27 -45.59
#